data_AF-A0A972E0H6-F1
#
_entry.id   AF-A0A972E0H6-F1
#
_cell.length_a   1.000
_cell.length_b   1.000
_cell.length_c   1.000
_cell.angle_alpha   90.00
_cell.angle_beta   90.00
_cell.angle_gamma   90.00
#
_symmetry.space_group_name_H-M   'P 1'
#
loop_
_entity.id
_entity.type
_entity.pdbx_description
1 polymer ?
#
loop_
_entity_poly.entity_id
_entity_poly.type
_entity_poly.pdbx_seq_one_letter_code
_entity_poly.pdbx_strand_id
1 'polypeptide(L)'
;MTRFGMRLGLLCILALAGRAGAMTIQLGSETVTLVEAGRMWHYLAGAGAPSEPAEAWTEVEFDDSAWPVGPAGFGFGDNDDATVLADMQDRYVTLYIRTMFSVSTPVGDGALELEIDYDDGFIAYLNGREVARRNMPEGPATFATTASSHEAGTPETIALGPAADLLVEGVNVLAIEGHNTSAGSSDFSLSPSLRMPSETLRAGDAWIVTEQIVTVSGRTDAADAAVVIIDGFGIDFDPADGTWTCGLWLPAGLREVTAVALNAAGNEVDSGSARIIYLPPDDRIAGELTGDTTLSGAHVVDENVIVAADVVLTIEPGTVLLMNDGVSLVVYGQLLARGTESQPILVTQYGAGTAWKQIRFVDANDSRLDHCIFEYADSEGAHQDYYEPGPRDYHEAIVALGCHIDVNDCVFRNLPDAGSGAEGDAIAIISDDPNHPGSGSAHIAGCRFLAIGQSIHTRYSYVLVEDCFFTGKRGDNDDVDLWGESEPPPLVRHNVFLDPAHDDMINPTNCSAVLVGNVIAGSDDHGVVLRGRCFPVLMNNVIYDCSAAGVAVENSCSALLVNNTIVGCGRGVRLFDLGRWGPPYNLPPGGGTATVVNCVIWDCPQTITLADSSNTEIVDRGSHVTVSYSDIEGGRTAISVSGSQSTVVWGDGNIDGDPLFADAANADFHLCSQSGRWDPDEQAWVRDDSSSPCIDAGNPDDLIGEEPAPNGSRINMGAYGGTSQASKSPQ
;
A
#
# COMPACT_ATOMS: atom_id res chain seq x y z
N MET A 1 -18.29 -8.55 -22.32
CA MET A 1 -17.39 -7.96 -23.33
C MET A 1 -17.95 -6.61 -23.74
N THR A 2 -17.21 -5.56 -23.37
CA THR A 2 -17.18 -4.20 -23.92
C THR A 2 -18.49 -3.41 -24.03
N ARG A 3 -18.63 -2.39 -23.18
CA ARG A 3 -18.38 -0.97 -23.55
C ARG A 3 -18.52 -0.09 -22.29
N PHE A 4 -17.37 0.22 -21.69
CA PHE A 4 -17.15 1.37 -20.80
C PHE A 4 -16.73 2.56 -21.67
N GLY A 5 -17.21 3.76 -21.35
CA GLY A 5 -16.74 5.07 -21.83
C GLY A 5 -17.61 6.14 -21.17
N MET A 6 -17.14 7.28 -20.67
CA MET A 6 -15.85 8.01 -20.65
C MET A 6 -15.86 8.89 -19.36
N ARG A 7 -14.77 9.07 -18.60
CA ARG A 7 -13.69 10.08 -18.66
C ARG A 7 -14.07 11.55 -18.32
N LEU A 8 -14.09 11.89 -17.02
CA LEU A 8 -13.68 13.24 -16.55
C LEU A 8 -12.15 13.33 -16.45
N GLY A 9 -11.58 14.36 -17.06
CA GLY A 9 -10.16 14.49 -17.31
C GLY A 9 -9.30 14.94 -16.12
N LEU A 10 -8.54 14.00 -15.56
CA LEU A 10 -7.12 14.18 -15.29
C LEU A 10 -6.37 12.84 -15.43
N LEU A 11 -6.22 12.35 -16.67
CA LEU A 11 -5.09 11.52 -17.10
C LEU A 11 -5.10 11.42 -18.63
N CYS A 12 -4.11 12.02 -19.29
CA CYS A 12 -3.85 11.81 -20.71
C CYS A 12 -3.29 10.39 -20.94
N ILE A 13 -4.14 9.37 -20.93
CA ILE A 13 -3.85 8.09 -21.59
C ILE A 13 -4.43 8.18 -23.01
N LEU A 14 -3.58 8.58 -23.96
CA LEU A 14 -3.81 8.34 -25.37
C LEU A 14 -3.46 6.89 -25.67
N ALA A 15 -4.42 6.15 -26.21
CA ALA A 15 -4.22 4.83 -26.76
C ALA A 15 -3.16 4.87 -27.89
N LEU A 16 -1.99 4.29 -27.62
CA LEU A 16 -1.13 3.74 -28.66
C LEU A 16 -1.57 2.30 -28.91
N ALA A 17 -1.67 1.98 -30.20
CA ALA A 17 -2.01 0.67 -30.72
C ALA A 17 -1.23 -0.45 -30.00
N GLY A 18 -1.88 -1.61 -29.83
CA GLY A 18 -1.31 -2.78 -29.16
C GLY A 18 0.12 -3.07 -29.62
N ARG A 19 1.07 -2.81 -28.74
CA ARG A 19 2.45 -3.30 -28.85
C ARG A 19 2.47 -4.71 -28.29
N ALA A 20 3.05 -5.64 -29.05
CA ALA A 20 3.31 -6.98 -28.55
C ALA A 20 4.39 -6.86 -27.47
N GLY A 21 3.96 -6.71 -26.21
CA GLY A 21 4.85 -6.57 -25.07
C GLY A 21 5.54 -7.88 -24.74
N ALA A 22 6.88 -7.86 -24.79
CA ALA A 22 7.74 -8.96 -24.37
C ALA A 22 9.02 -8.47 -23.68
N MET A 23 9.25 -7.16 -23.55
CA MET A 23 10.41 -6.61 -22.85
C MET A 23 10.42 -7.10 -21.39
N THR A 24 11.38 -7.95 -21.06
CA THR A 24 11.64 -8.36 -19.67
C THR A 24 12.75 -7.52 -19.07
N ILE A 25 12.68 -7.28 -17.77
CA ILE A 25 13.75 -6.71 -16.96
C ILE A 25 13.94 -7.65 -15.78
N GLN A 26 15.19 -7.96 -15.45
CA GLN A 26 15.58 -8.81 -14.34
C GLN A 26 16.87 -8.23 -13.73
N LEU A 27 17.01 -8.34 -12.42
CA LEU A 27 18.32 -8.21 -11.79
C LEU A 27 19.16 -9.41 -12.21
N GLY A 28 20.43 -9.19 -12.57
CA GLY A 28 21.39 -10.27 -12.71
C GLY A 28 21.44 -11.06 -11.41
N SER A 29 21.70 -12.37 -11.48
CA SER A 29 21.84 -13.20 -10.28
C SER A 29 22.97 -12.64 -9.41
N GLU A 30 22.64 -11.79 -8.46
CA GLU A 30 23.60 -11.30 -7.49
C GLU A 30 23.92 -12.49 -6.59
N THR A 31 25.19 -12.86 -6.53
CA THR A 31 25.69 -13.78 -5.51
C THR A 31 26.38 -12.94 -4.46
N VAL A 32 25.96 -13.04 -3.20
CA VAL A 32 26.72 -12.50 -2.08
C VAL A 32 27.93 -13.40 -1.88
N THR A 33 29.12 -12.88 -2.17
CA THR A 33 30.38 -13.58 -1.91
C THR A 33 30.73 -13.43 -0.43
N LEU A 34 30.65 -14.53 0.32
CA LEU A 34 30.96 -14.58 1.75
C LEU A 34 32.47 -14.78 1.98
N VAL A 35 33.09 -15.57 1.10
CA VAL A 35 34.54 -15.82 1.07
C VAL A 35 35.02 -15.69 -0.36
N GLU A 36 35.74 -14.61 -0.64
CA GLU A 36 36.29 -14.30 -1.97
C GLU A 36 37.40 -15.27 -2.39
N ALA A 37 37.51 -15.52 -3.70
CA ALA A 37 38.69 -16.20 -4.26
C ALA A 37 39.96 -15.40 -3.94
N GLY A 38 41.02 -16.09 -3.50
CA GLY A 38 42.27 -15.44 -3.10
C GLY A 38 42.23 -14.72 -1.74
N ARG A 39 41.14 -14.84 -0.95
CA ARG A 39 41.10 -14.39 0.46
C ARG A 39 42.29 -14.96 1.23
N MET A 40 42.71 -14.30 2.31
CA MET A 40 43.74 -14.81 3.22
C MET A 40 43.17 -15.90 4.13
N TRP A 41 43.90 -17.00 4.27
CA TRP A 41 43.57 -18.14 5.12
C TRP A 41 44.74 -18.48 6.04
N HIS A 42 44.41 -18.93 7.25
CA HIS A 42 45.36 -19.65 8.08
C HIS A 42 45.49 -21.07 7.54
N TYR A 43 46.72 -21.58 7.42
CA TYR A 43 46.96 -22.92 6.88
C TYR A 43 47.97 -23.71 7.71
N LEU A 44 47.84 -25.04 7.71
CA LEU A 44 48.71 -25.95 8.44
C LEU A 44 49.01 -27.20 7.61
N ALA A 45 50.29 -27.53 7.48
CA ALA A 45 50.75 -28.77 6.88
C ALA A 45 50.36 -29.99 7.74
N GLY A 46 49.77 -31.01 7.12
CA GLY A 46 49.32 -32.26 7.75
C GLY A 46 50.45 -33.22 8.12
N ALA A 47 51.46 -32.75 8.84
CA ALA A 47 52.51 -33.60 9.44
C ALA A 47 52.05 -34.29 10.75
N GLY A 48 50.83 -33.99 11.21
CA GLY A 48 50.18 -34.50 12.41
C GLY A 48 48.74 -33.99 12.47
N ALA A 49 48.02 -34.33 13.55
CA ALA A 49 46.66 -33.83 13.77
C ALA A 49 46.65 -32.29 13.94
N PRO A 50 45.65 -31.58 13.38
CA PRO A 50 45.56 -30.12 13.43
C PRO A 50 45.20 -29.57 14.81
N SER A 51 44.52 -30.38 15.64
CA SER A 51 44.09 -30.05 16.98
C SER A 51 43.85 -31.30 17.83
N GLU A 52 43.65 -31.11 19.13
CA GLU A 52 43.20 -32.15 20.07
C GLU A 52 42.01 -31.59 20.87
N PRO A 53 40.77 -32.10 20.69
CA PRO A 53 40.36 -33.17 19.78
C PRO A 53 40.51 -32.83 18.30
N ALA A 54 40.50 -33.85 17.43
CA ALA A 54 40.89 -33.75 16.02
C ALA A 54 40.03 -32.80 15.18
N GLU A 55 38.78 -32.56 15.57
CA GLU A 55 37.83 -31.71 14.84
C GLU A 55 37.78 -30.27 15.38
N ALA A 56 38.43 -29.98 16.52
CA ALA A 56 38.32 -28.68 17.18
C ALA A 56 38.78 -27.50 16.30
N TRP A 57 39.71 -27.71 15.37
CA TRP A 57 40.18 -26.69 14.43
C TRP A 57 39.11 -26.16 13.46
N THR A 58 38.01 -26.90 13.27
CA THR A 58 36.89 -26.52 12.40
C THR A 58 35.87 -25.60 13.09
N GLU A 59 35.98 -25.41 14.41
CA GLU A 59 35.09 -24.59 15.22
C GLU A 59 35.47 -23.11 15.18
N VAL A 60 34.51 -22.21 15.39
CA VAL A 60 34.74 -20.74 15.39
C VAL A 60 35.76 -20.34 16.45
N GLU A 61 35.69 -20.93 17.64
CA GLU A 61 36.50 -20.57 18.82
C GLU A 61 37.95 -21.09 18.78
N PHE A 62 38.36 -21.82 17.73
CA PHE A 62 39.71 -22.34 17.65
C PHE A 62 40.75 -21.24 17.41
N ASP A 63 41.83 -21.27 18.20
CA ASP A 63 42.98 -20.37 18.09
C ASP A 63 43.99 -20.90 17.05
N ASP A 64 43.97 -20.31 15.86
CA ASP A 64 44.88 -20.59 14.75
C ASP A 64 45.99 -19.54 14.62
N SER A 65 46.22 -18.71 15.64
CA SER A 65 47.23 -17.64 15.59
C SER A 65 48.66 -18.15 15.35
N ALA A 66 48.91 -19.44 15.62
CA ALA A 66 50.18 -20.11 15.35
C ALA A 66 50.32 -20.62 13.90
N TRP A 67 49.24 -20.65 13.12
CA TRP A 67 49.23 -21.11 11.74
C TRP A 67 49.73 -19.97 10.82
N PRO A 68 50.59 -20.26 9.83
CA PRO A 68 50.95 -19.28 8.82
C PRO A 68 49.71 -18.84 8.02
N VAL A 69 49.80 -17.65 7.41
CA VAL A 69 48.72 -17.04 6.64
C VAL A 69 49.15 -16.88 5.18
N GLY A 70 48.28 -17.25 4.24
CA GLY A 70 48.51 -17.10 2.80
C GLY A 70 47.20 -16.94 2.01
N PRO A 71 47.22 -16.35 0.81
CA PRO A 71 46.06 -16.29 -0.06
C PRO A 71 45.64 -17.69 -0.56
N ALA A 72 44.33 -17.90 -0.75
CA ALA A 72 43.78 -19.11 -1.38
C ALA A 72 44.32 -19.32 -2.80
N GLY A 73 44.42 -20.60 -3.21
CA GLY A 73 45.30 -21.06 -4.29
C GLY A 73 46.53 -21.73 -3.69
N PHE A 74 46.30 -22.77 -2.89
CA PHE A 74 47.36 -23.52 -2.18
C PHE A 74 47.80 -24.72 -3.00
N GLY A 75 49.10 -24.86 -3.25
CA GLY A 75 49.57 -25.99 -4.07
C GLY A 75 51.04 -26.06 -4.39
N PHE A 76 51.40 -27.02 -5.23
CA PHE A 76 52.72 -27.17 -5.83
C PHE A 76 52.64 -27.97 -7.14
N GLY A 77 53.63 -27.83 -8.03
CA GLY A 77 53.84 -28.73 -9.17
C GLY A 77 53.61 -28.10 -10.55
N ASP A 78 52.78 -27.07 -10.65
CA ASP A 78 52.30 -26.43 -11.89
C ASP A 78 52.69 -24.94 -12.03
N ASN A 79 53.05 -24.27 -10.93
CA ASN A 79 53.49 -22.86 -10.83
C ASN A 79 52.39 -21.80 -11.05
N ASP A 80 51.14 -22.10 -10.74
CA ASP A 80 50.05 -21.12 -10.73
C ASP A 80 49.46 -20.86 -9.33
N ASP A 81 50.01 -21.50 -8.29
CA ASP A 81 49.62 -21.31 -6.90
C ASP A 81 49.95 -19.93 -6.31
N ALA A 82 49.00 -19.36 -5.57
CA ALA A 82 49.19 -18.14 -4.79
C ALA A 82 49.95 -18.40 -3.48
N THR A 83 49.70 -19.55 -2.84
CA THR A 83 50.47 -20.04 -1.68
C THR A 83 51.15 -21.36 -2.03
N VAL A 84 52.46 -21.28 -2.31
CA VAL A 84 53.25 -22.44 -2.74
C VAL A 84 53.68 -23.32 -1.55
N LEU A 85 53.28 -24.59 -1.58
CA LEU A 85 53.59 -25.65 -0.61
C LEU A 85 54.86 -26.42 -1.02
N ALA A 86 56.00 -25.72 -1.08
CA ALA A 86 57.26 -26.27 -1.59
C ALA A 86 57.81 -27.50 -0.82
N ASP A 87 57.19 -27.85 0.31
CA ASP A 87 57.63 -28.91 1.19
C ASP A 87 56.63 -30.05 1.37
N MET A 88 55.53 -30.08 0.60
CA MET A 88 54.51 -31.13 0.68
C MET A 88 54.98 -32.45 0.05
N GLN A 89 55.58 -32.39 -1.14
CA GLN A 89 56.06 -33.56 -1.86
C GLN A 89 57.02 -34.41 -0.99
N ASP A 90 56.77 -35.71 -0.99
CA ASP A 90 57.44 -36.75 -0.21
C ASP A 90 57.36 -36.59 1.33
N ARG A 91 56.53 -35.68 1.86
CA ARG A 91 56.48 -35.38 3.31
C ARG A 91 55.11 -35.57 3.97
N TYR A 92 54.04 -35.01 3.41
CA TYR A 92 52.69 -35.12 3.95
C TYR A 92 51.65 -35.13 2.83
N VAL A 93 50.46 -35.65 3.12
CA VAL A 93 49.37 -35.78 2.14
C VAL A 93 48.24 -34.79 2.33
N THR A 94 48.21 -34.07 3.46
CA THR A 94 47.07 -33.22 3.85
C THR A 94 47.48 -31.78 4.07
N LEU A 95 46.63 -30.85 3.66
CA LEU A 95 46.68 -29.44 4.04
C LEU A 95 45.39 -29.08 4.77
N TYR A 96 45.51 -28.42 5.92
CA TYR A 96 44.38 -27.82 6.64
C TYR A 96 44.36 -26.33 6.37
N ILE A 97 43.22 -25.77 5.96
CA ILE A 97 43.01 -24.33 5.78
C ILE A 97 41.76 -23.86 6.50
N ARG A 98 41.79 -22.69 7.12
CA ARG A 98 40.60 -22.03 7.68
C ARG A 98 40.59 -20.52 7.51
N THR A 99 39.41 -19.93 7.37
CA THR A 99 39.20 -18.48 7.34
C THR A 99 37.89 -18.11 8.02
N MET A 100 37.88 -16.96 8.68
CA MET A 100 36.67 -16.39 9.28
C MET A 100 36.02 -15.38 8.34
N PHE A 101 34.69 -15.30 8.39
CA PHE A 101 33.88 -14.31 7.68
C PHE A 101 32.67 -13.92 8.55
N SER A 102 31.97 -12.85 8.18
CA SER A 102 30.83 -12.35 8.95
C SER A 102 29.58 -12.24 8.08
N VAL A 103 28.42 -12.51 8.68
CA VAL A 103 27.10 -12.34 8.05
C VAL A 103 26.18 -11.49 8.92
N SER A 104 25.40 -10.63 8.28
CA SER A 104 24.36 -9.79 8.92
C SER A 104 23.02 -10.54 8.98
N THR A 105 22.13 -10.12 9.88
CA THR A 105 20.78 -10.68 10.02
C THR A 105 19.74 -10.01 9.12
N PRO A 106 18.70 -10.77 8.68
CA PRO A 106 18.54 -12.22 8.82
C PRO A 106 19.40 -13.02 7.81
N VAL A 107 19.88 -14.20 8.23
CA VAL A 107 20.51 -15.16 7.29
C VAL A 107 19.39 -15.79 6.47
N GLY A 108 19.35 -15.49 5.17
CA GLY A 108 18.31 -15.99 4.26
C GLY A 108 18.29 -17.52 4.12
N ASP A 109 17.19 -18.04 3.56
CA ASP A 109 17.00 -19.45 3.19
C ASP A 109 17.71 -19.84 1.88
N GLY A 110 18.34 -18.87 1.20
CA GLY A 110 19.16 -19.10 0.01
C GLY A 110 20.20 -20.21 0.20
N ALA A 111 20.39 -21.05 -0.81
CA ALA A 111 21.35 -22.16 -0.74
C ALA A 111 22.79 -21.65 -0.79
N LEU A 112 23.64 -22.08 0.15
CA LEU A 112 25.09 -21.83 0.08
C LEU A 112 25.72 -22.65 -1.04
N GLU A 113 26.65 -22.03 -1.74
CA GLU A 113 27.46 -22.64 -2.78
C GLU A 113 28.94 -22.52 -2.44
N LEU A 114 29.63 -23.66 -2.33
CA LEU A 114 31.09 -23.75 -2.33
C LEU A 114 31.55 -23.89 -3.78
N GLU A 115 32.30 -22.92 -4.28
CA GLU A 115 33.05 -23.08 -5.53
C GLU A 115 34.50 -23.41 -5.18
N ILE A 116 35.00 -24.54 -5.66
CA ILE A 116 36.32 -25.04 -5.30
C ILE A 116 37.01 -25.70 -6.49
N ASP A 117 38.24 -25.27 -6.78
CA ASP A 117 39.17 -25.99 -7.64
C ASP A 117 40.13 -26.79 -6.76
N TYR A 118 40.27 -28.09 -7.03
CA TYR A 118 41.00 -28.99 -6.14
C TYR A 118 41.64 -30.16 -6.86
N ASP A 119 42.79 -30.58 -6.36
CA ASP A 119 43.48 -31.81 -6.75
C ASP A 119 43.14 -32.94 -5.79
N ASP A 120 43.02 -34.16 -6.31
CA ASP A 120 42.68 -35.39 -5.60
C ASP A 120 41.38 -35.32 -4.77
N GLY A 121 41.38 -34.86 -3.51
CA GLY A 121 40.16 -34.82 -2.68
C GLY A 121 40.18 -33.82 -1.52
N PHE A 122 38.99 -33.54 -0.98
CA PHE A 122 38.83 -32.63 0.17
C PHE A 122 37.61 -32.96 1.05
N ILE A 123 37.62 -32.41 2.26
CA ILE A 123 36.46 -32.32 3.16
C ILE A 123 36.34 -30.88 3.66
N ALA A 124 35.15 -30.28 3.53
CA ALA A 124 34.85 -28.91 3.93
C ALA A 124 33.87 -28.88 5.11
N TYR A 125 34.11 -27.94 6.01
CA TYR A 125 33.39 -27.72 7.25
C TYR A 125 32.94 -26.26 7.38
N LEU A 126 31.71 -26.05 7.82
CA LEU A 126 31.21 -24.76 8.27
C LEU A 126 30.85 -24.85 9.75
N ASN A 127 31.45 -24.00 10.58
CA ASN A 127 31.16 -23.93 12.02
C ASN A 127 31.15 -25.31 12.70
N GLY A 128 32.19 -26.12 12.50
CA GLY A 128 32.28 -27.47 13.08
C GLY A 128 31.53 -28.57 12.33
N ARG A 129 30.63 -28.24 11.40
CA ARG A 129 29.80 -29.20 10.65
C ARG A 129 30.40 -29.53 9.29
N GLU A 130 30.58 -30.81 8.98
CA GLU A 130 30.93 -31.25 7.62
C GLU A 130 29.80 -30.93 6.63
N VAL A 131 30.13 -30.19 5.56
CA VAL A 131 29.17 -29.69 4.56
C VAL A 131 29.45 -30.19 3.14
N ALA A 132 30.68 -30.58 2.82
CA ALA A 132 31.01 -31.20 1.55
C ALA A 132 32.20 -32.16 1.66
N ARG A 133 32.18 -33.22 0.86
CA ARG A 133 33.24 -34.21 0.72
C ARG A 133 33.39 -34.61 -0.74
N ARG A 134 34.62 -34.63 -1.26
CA ARG A 134 34.94 -35.14 -2.60
C ARG A 134 36.15 -36.05 -2.55
N ASN A 135 36.04 -37.21 -3.21
CA ASN A 135 37.12 -38.19 -3.39
C ASN A 135 37.81 -38.70 -2.11
N MET A 136 37.20 -38.48 -0.94
CA MET A 136 37.67 -38.98 0.34
C MET A 136 36.85 -40.20 0.80
N PRO A 137 37.46 -41.18 1.49
CA PRO A 137 36.74 -42.35 2.00
C PRO A 137 35.64 -41.94 2.99
N GLU A 138 34.61 -42.79 3.15
CA GLU A 138 33.60 -42.60 4.19
C GLU A 138 34.20 -42.73 5.61
N GLY A 139 33.70 -41.92 6.53
CA GLY A 139 34.09 -41.93 7.94
C GLY A 139 35.18 -40.90 8.30
N PRO A 140 35.67 -40.95 9.55
CA PRO A 140 36.66 -40.01 10.06
C PRO A 140 37.96 -40.05 9.24
N ALA A 141 38.38 -38.88 8.75
CA ALA A 141 39.68 -38.70 8.12
C ALA A 141 40.73 -38.31 9.16
N THR A 142 41.98 -38.57 8.82
CA THR A 142 43.18 -38.17 9.57
C THR A 142 44.17 -37.58 8.58
N PHE A 143 45.18 -36.87 9.08
CA PHE A 143 46.28 -36.32 8.26
C PHE A 143 47.05 -37.35 7.40
N ALA A 144 46.82 -38.66 7.61
CA ALA A 144 47.40 -39.75 6.82
C ALA A 144 46.40 -40.41 5.86
N THR A 145 45.15 -39.96 5.83
CA THR A 145 44.11 -40.47 4.95
C THR A 145 44.37 -39.96 3.54
N THR A 146 44.27 -40.86 2.56
CA THR A 146 44.54 -40.54 1.15
C THR A 146 43.23 -40.42 0.38
N ALA A 147 43.22 -39.54 -0.61
CA ALA A 147 42.11 -39.34 -1.52
C ALA A 147 42.19 -40.29 -2.73
N SER A 148 41.11 -40.33 -3.51
CA SER A 148 41.10 -40.87 -4.87
C SER A 148 41.57 -39.80 -5.86
N SER A 149 42.10 -40.22 -7.01
CA SER A 149 42.70 -39.31 -7.98
C SER A 149 41.66 -38.42 -8.69
N HIS A 150 41.97 -37.14 -8.80
CA HIS A 150 41.21 -36.09 -9.50
C HIS A 150 42.18 -34.96 -9.84
N GLU A 151 42.00 -34.29 -10.97
CA GLU A 151 42.91 -33.21 -11.40
C GLU A 151 42.22 -31.86 -11.26
N ALA A 152 42.95 -30.85 -10.80
CA ALA A 152 42.49 -29.46 -10.78
C ALA A 152 42.43 -28.84 -12.20
N GLY A 153 41.80 -27.66 -12.31
CA GLY A 153 41.76 -26.84 -13.53
C GLY A 153 40.35 -26.55 -14.06
N THR A 154 39.31 -27.04 -13.38
CA THR A 154 37.91 -26.60 -13.61
C THR A 154 37.19 -26.61 -12.27
N PRO A 155 36.90 -25.42 -11.69
CA PRO A 155 36.22 -25.34 -10.40
C PRO A 155 34.87 -26.06 -10.39
N GLU A 156 34.59 -26.80 -9.32
CA GLU A 156 33.27 -27.39 -9.04
C GLU A 156 32.44 -26.42 -8.19
N THR A 157 31.18 -26.19 -8.58
CA THR A 157 30.19 -25.52 -7.71
C THR A 157 29.34 -26.56 -6.99
N ILE A 158 29.32 -26.50 -5.66
CA ILE A 158 28.66 -27.47 -4.79
C ILE A 158 27.62 -26.75 -3.91
N ALA A 159 26.34 -27.12 -4.08
CA ALA A 159 25.29 -26.68 -3.17
C ALA A 159 25.42 -27.38 -1.80
N LEU A 160 25.55 -26.61 -0.73
CA LEU A 160 25.74 -27.10 0.64
C LEU A 160 24.41 -27.25 1.41
N GLY A 161 23.37 -26.53 0.99
CA GLY A 161 22.07 -26.44 1.66
C GLY A 161 21.70 -25.01 2.05
N PRO A 162 20.54 -24.79 2.70
CA PRO A 162 20.07 -23.46 3.11
C PRO A 162 21.09 -22.76 4.03
N ALA A 163 21.35 -21.47 3.80
CA ALA A 163 22.28 -20.70 4.63
C ALA A 163 21.81 -20.62 6.09
N ALA A 164 20.49 -20.49 6.33
CA ALA A 164 19.88 -20.51 7.65
C ALA A 164 20.18 -21.79 8.47
N ASP A 165 20.48 -22.92 7.81
CA ASP A 165 20.82 -24.19 8.48
C ASP A 165 22.32 -24.32 8.84
N LEU A 166 23.16 -23.47 8.26
CA LEU A 166 24.62 -23.63 8.24
C LEU A 166 25.39 -22.45 8.84
N LEU A 167 24.81 -21.25 8.81
CA LEU A 167 25.42 -20.02 9.30
C LEU A 167 24.70 -19.48 10.54
N VAL A 168 25.44 -18.75 11.35
CA VAL A 168 24.91 -17.98 12.48
C VAL A 168 25.14 -16.50 12.25
N GLU A 169 24.32 -15.65 12.85
CA GLU A 169 24.57 -14.20 12.86
C GLU A 169 25.97 -13.87 13.40
N GLY A 170 26.66 -12.94 12.74
CA GLY A 170 28.01 -12.53 13.13
C GLY A 170 29.09 -13.44 12.54
N VAL A 171 30.05 -13.85 13.36
CA VAL A 171 31.28 -14.52 12.88
C VAL A 171 31.03 -16.01 12.60
N ASN A 172 31.45 -16.45 11.43
CA ASN A 172 31.42 -17.84 10.96
C ASN A 172 32.83 -18.26 10.51
N VAL A 173 33.07 -19.56 10.43
CA VAL A 173 34.33 -20.13 9.93
C VAL A 173 34.08 -21.14 8.81
N LEU A 174 34.85 -21.03 7.74
CA LEU A 174 35.00 -22.07 6.71
C LEU A 174 36.36 -22.73 6.88
N ALA A 175 36.36 -24.05 7.04
CA ALA A 175 37.55 -24.87 7.26
C ALA A 175 37.56 -26.02 6.25
N ILE A 176 38.71 -26.31 5.64
CA ILE A 176 38.83 -27.35 4.60
C ILE A 176 40.11 -28.16 4.83
N GLU A 177 40.01 -29.48 4.76
CA GLU A 177 41.17 -30.37 4.64
C GLU A 177 41.26 -30.90 3.20
N GLY A 178 42.36 -30.61 2.51
CA GLY A 178 42.67 -31.15 1.19
C GLY A 178 43.67 -32.31 1.30
N HIS A 179 43.51 -33.33 0.47
CA HIS A 179 44.25 -34.60 0.57
C HIS A 179 44.71 -35.09 -0.79
N ASN A 180 45.97 -35.51 -0.87
CA ASN A 180 46.53 -36.24 -2.01
C ASN A 180 46.33 -37.76 -1.92
N THR A 181 46.45 -38.41 -3.06
CA THR A 181 46.47 -39.87 -3.25
C THR A 181 47.69 -40.52 -2.61
N SER A 182 48.82 -39.82 -2.54
CA SER A 182 50.03 -40.27 -1.83
C SER A 182 50.99 -39.13 -1.51
N ALA A 183 51.93 -39.36 -0.59
CA ALA A 183 52.95 -38.36 -0.27
C ALA A 183 53.87 -38.07 -1.47
N GLY A 184 54.01 -39.00 -2.41
CA GLY A 184 54.80 -38.83 -3.62
C GLY A 184 54.02 -38.24 -4.80
N SER A 185 52.85 -37.62 -4.58
CA SER A 185 52.10 -36.94 -5.65
C SER A 185 52.98 -35.89 -6.35
N SER A 186 52.73 -35.69 -7.65
CA SER A 186 53.44 -34.70 -8.45
C SER A 186 53.05 -33.27 -8.12
N ASP A 187 51.83 -33.10 -7.59
CA ASP A 187 51.09 -31.86 -7.49
C ASP A 187 50.08 -31.89 -6.33
N PHE A 188 49.52 -30.71 -6.06
CA PHE A 188 48.38 -30.46 -5.18
C PHE A 188 47.82 -29.09 -5.55
N SER A 189 46.50 -28.93 -5.56
CA SER A 189 45.85 -27.62 -5.69
C SER A 189 44.61 -27.57 -4.78
N LEU A 190 44.39 -26.43 -4.12
CA LEU A 190 43.19 -26.18 -3.31
C LEU A 190 42.85 -24.69 -3.31
N SER A 191 41.76 -24.33 -4.00
CA SER A 191 41.30 -22.95 -4.17
C SER A 191 39.79 -22.81 -3.96
N PRO A 192 39.34 -22.52 -2.72
CA PRO A 192 37.93 -22.37 -2.40
C PRO A 192 37.43 -20.91 -2.42
N SER A 193 36.14 -20.75 -2.71
CA SER A 193 35.34 -19.54 -2.43
C SER A 193 33.92 -19.95 -2.00
N LEU A 194 33.25 -19.10 -1.21
CA LEU A 194 31.91 -19.37 -0.68
C LEU A 194 30.98 -18.22 -1.05
N ARG A 195 29.82 -18.55 -1.60
CA ARG A 195 28.80 -17.58 -1.98
C ARG A 195 27.39 -18.07 -1.63
N MET A 196 26.44 -17.16 -1.65
CA MET A 196 25.01 -17.46 -1.66
C MET A 196 24.33 -16.64 -2.76
N PRO A 197 23.27 -17.14 -3.41
CA PRO A 197 22.37 -16.26 -4.15
C PRO A 197 21.88 -15.16 -3.21
N SER A 198 21.91 -13.90 -3.66
CA SER A 198 21.22 -12.85 -2.92
C SER A 198 19.75 -13.22 -2.90
N GLU A 199 19.16 -13.25 -1.71
CA GLU A 199 17.71 -13.24 -1.64
C GLU A 199 17.27 -11.94 -2.30
N THR A 200 16.57 -12.08 -3.42
CA THR A 200 16.02 -10.92 -4.10
C THR A 200 14.88 -10.39 -3.25
N LEU A 201 15.20 -9.50 -2.30
CA LEU A 201 14.21 -8.85 -1.46
C LEU A 201 13.27 -8.02 -2.33
N ARG A 202 11.99 -8.04 -1.97
CA ARG A 202 10.92 -7.32 -2.66
C ARG A 202 10.13 -6.49 -1.67
N ALA A 203 9.75 -5.28 -2.07
CA ALA A 203 8.70 -4.50 -1.43
C ALA A 203 7.60 -4.30 -2.48
N GLY A 204 6.53 -5.10 -2.38
CA GLY A 204 5.53 -5.19 -3.45
C GLY A 204 6.17 -5.58 -4.79
N ASP A 205 6.05 -4.72 -5.79
CA ASP A 205 6.61 -4.90 -7.13
C ASP A 205 8.08 -4.42 -7.27
N ALA A 206 8.62 -3.72 -6.26
CA ALA A 206 9.97 -3.19 -6.29
C ALA A 206 10.99 -4.20 -5.79
N TRP A 207 12.14 -4.30 -6.46
CA TRP A 207 13.33 -4.94 -5.93
C TRP A 207 13.98 -4.09 -4.86
N ILE A 208 14.54 -4.71 -3.82
CA ILE A 208 15.41 -4.04 -2.86
C ILE A 208 16.83 -4.56 -3.09
N VAL A 209 17.79 -3.66 -3.25
CA VAL A 209 19.21 -3.97 -3.44
C VAL A 209 20.06 -3.14 -2.49
N THR A 210 21.18 -3.71 -2.04
CA THR A 210 22.13 -3.05 -1.13
C THR A 210 23.39 -2.57 -1.84
N GLU A 211 23.55 -2.92 -3.12
CA GLU A 211 24.63 -2.45 -3.97
C GLU A 211 24.19 -1.24 -4.79
N GLN A 212 25.06 -0.23 -4.85
CA GLN A 212 24.75 1.01 -5.57
C GLN A 212 24.82 0.83 -7.10
N ILE A 213 25.61 -0.15 -7.57
CA ILE A 213 25.74 -0.48 -8.98
C ILE A 213 25.29 -1.92 -9.15
N VAL A 214 24.15 -2.11 -9.81
CA VAL A 214 23.57 -3.44 -10.06
C VAL A 214 23.66 -3.78 -11.54
N THR A 215 23.72 -5.07 -11.85
CA THR A 215 23.55 -5.51 -13.24
C THR A 215 22.07 -5.75 -13.50
N VAL A 216 21.49 -5.04 -14.46
CA VAL A 216 20.16 -5.32 -14.99
C VAL A 216 20.28 -5.99 -16.35
N SER A 217 19.44 -6.98 -16.59
CA SER A 217 19.39 -7.71 -17.86
C SER A 217 17.95 -7.93 -18.28
N GLY A 218 17.76 -8.31 -19.53
CA GLY A 218 16.43 -8.54 -20.05
C GLY A 218 16.45 -9.08 -21.47
N ARG A 219 15.26 -9.18 -22.03
CA ARG A 219 15.05 -9.65 -23.40
C ARG A 219 13.87 -8.91 -24.02
N THR A 220 13.92 -8.68 -25.32
CA THR A 220 12.77 -8.31 -26.14
C THR A 220 12.53 -9.35 -27.23
N ASP A 221 11.26 -9.64 -27.54
CA ASP A 221 10.90 -10.48 -28.67
C ASP A 221 10.58 -9.67 -29.95
N ALA A 222 10.81 -8.34 -29.93
CA ALA A 222 10.62 -7.49 -31.10
C ALA A 222 11.67 -7.81 -32.17
N ALA A 223 11.24 -8.48 -33.24
CA ALA A 223 12.13 -8.96 -34.31
C ALA A 223 12.87 -7.85 -35.09
N ASP A 224 12.39 -6.60 -35.04
CA ASP A 224 13.03 -5.44 -35.67
C ASP A 224 13.79 -4.54 -34.69
N ALA A 225 13.93 -4.94 -33.43
CA ALA A 225 14.77 -4.25 -32.45
C ALA A 225 16.23 -4.21 -32.93
N ALA A 226 16.79 -3.00 -32.96
CA ALA A 226 18.16 -2.74 -33.40
C ALA A 226 19.04 -2.22 -32.25
N VAL A 227 18.44 -1.57 -31.24
CA VAL A 227 19.11 -1.09 -30.03
C VAL A 227 18.13 -1.10 -28.87
N VAL A 228 18.62 -1.38 -27.67
CA VAL A 228 17.90 -1.12 -26.42
C VAL A 228 18.54 0.07 -25.73
N ILE A 229 17.71 0.96 -25.19
CA ILE A 229 18.15 2.12 -24.42
C ILE A 229 17.59 2.08 -23.00
N ILE A 230 18.40 2.54 -22.05
CA ILE A 230 18.01 2.86 -20.67
C ILE A 230 18.49 4.30 -20.41
N ASP A 231 17.59 5.17 -19.93
CA ASP A 231 17.83 6.60 -19.71
C ASP A 231 18.44 7.36 -20.91
N GLY A 232 18.09 6.92 -22.12
CA GLY A 232 18.60 7.51 -23.36
C GLY A 232 20.00 7.04 -23.78
N PHE A 233 20.60 6.10 -23.05
CA PHE A 233 21.88 5.49 -23.41
C PHE A 233 21.68 4.11 -24.00
N GLY A 234 22.32 3.84 -25.13
CA GLY A 234 22.37 2.50 -25.73
C GLY A 234 23.13 1.54 -24.82
N ILE A 235 22.55 0.38 -24.58
CA ILE A 235 23.14 -0.68 -23.74
C ILE A 235 23.66 -1.83 -24.60
N ASP A 236 24.33 -2.80 -23.97
CA ASP A 236 24.76 -4.01 -24.65
C ASP A 236 23.53 -4.86 -24.99
N PHE A 237 23.25 -4.99 -26.29
CA PHE A 237 22.07 -5.66 -26.83
C PHE A 237 22.52 -6.61 -27.94
N ASP A 238 22.17 -7.89 -27.82
CA ASP A 238 22.38 -8.88 -28.86
C ASP A 238 21.11 -9.04 -29.71
N PRO A 239 21.07 -8.52 -30.95
CA PRO A 239 19.93 -8.67 -31.84
C PRO A 239 19.70 -10.12 -32.31
N ALA A 240 20.66 -11.04 -32.12
CA ALA A 240 20.53 -12.42 -32.54
C ALA A 240 19.57 -13.22 -31.66
N ASP A 241 19.57 -12.97 -30.35
CA ASP A 241 18.69 -13.64 -29.37
C ASP A 241 17.79 -12.68 -28.59
N GLY A 242 17.91 -11.37 -28.84
CA GLY A 242 17.07 -10.32 -28.27
C GLY A 242 17.44 -9.94 -26.84
N THR A 243 18.56 -10.45 -26.31
CA THR A 243 18.98 -10.21 -24.92
C THR A 243 19.76 -8.92 -24.76
N TRP A 244 19.74 -8.37 -23.55
CA TRP A 244 20.52 -7.18 -23.22
C TRP A 244 20.97 -7.18 -21.77
N THR A 245 22.04 -6.44 -21.49
CA THR A 245 22.60 -6.25 -20.15
C THR A 245 23.15 -4.85 -19.95
N CYS A 246 23.08 -4.34 -18.73
CA CYS A 246 23.58 -3.02 -18.36
C CYS A 246 23.97 -2.98 -16.88
N GLY A 247 25.14 -2.41 -16.58
CA GLY A 247 25.49 -1.97 -15.23
C GLY A 247 24.80 -0.63 -14.94
N LEU A 248 24.02 -0.58 -13.86
CA LEU A 248 23.14 0.53 -13.55
C LEU A 248 23.49 1.12 -12.18
N TRP A 249 23.91 2.39 -12.17
CA TRP A 249 24.08 3.15 -10.93
C TRP A 249 22.72 3.60 -10.39
N LEU A 250 22.45 3.38 -9.11
CA LEU A 250 21.19 3.72 -8.45
C LEU A 250 21.39 4.87 -7.44
N PRO A 251 20.56 5.92 -7.46
CA PRO A 251 20.46 6.84 -6.33
C PRO A 251 19.80 6.14 -5.14
N ALA A 252 20.16 6.53 -3.91
CA ALA A 252 19.47 6.01 -2.72
C ALA A 252 17.97 6.34 -2.80
N GLY A 253 17.11 5.38 -2.47
CA GLY A 253 15.68 5.49 -2.68
C GLY A 253 15.16 4.65 -3.84
N LEU A 254 13.91 4.92 -4.22
CA LEU A 254 13.23 4.24 -5.31
C LEU A 254 13.60 4.85 -6.67
N ARG A 255 13.87 3.99 -7.64
CA ARG A 255 13.99 4.35 -9.05
C ARG A 255 13.14 3.43 -9.92
N GLU A 256 12.37 4.03 -10.82
CA GLU A 256 11.78 3.31 -11.95
C GLU A 256 12.78 3.28 -13.12
N VAL A 257 13.11 2.08 -13.57
CA VAL A 257 14.01 1.80 -14.69
C VAL A 257 13.16 1.42 -15.89
N THR A 258 13.26 2.18 -16.99
CA THR A 258 12.55 1.88 -18.23
C THR A 258 13.53 1.46 -19.32
N ALA A 259 13.33 0.27 -19.86
CA ALA A 259 14.06 -0.23 -21.03
C ALA A 259 13.18 -0.06 -22.28
N VAL A 260 13.77 0.51 -23.34
CA VAL A 260 13.06 0.77 -24.60
C VAL A 260 13.84 0.17 -25.77
N ALA A 261 13.23 -0.72 -26.53
CA ALA A 261 13.77 -1.22 -27.79
C ALA A 261 13.38 -0.29 -28.94
N LEU A 262 14.37 0.13 -29.74
CA LEU A 262 14.17 0.93 -30.94
C LEU A 262 14.58 0.13 -32.18
N ASN A 263 13.83 0.28 -33.28
CA ASN A 263 14.26 -0.23 -34.58
C ASN A 263 15.29 0.67 -35.25
N ALA A 264 15.81 0.23 -36.40
CA ALA A 264 16.84 0.96 -37.16
C ALA A 264 16.42 2.37 -37.63
N ALA A 265 15.11 2.68 -37.63
CA ALA A 265 14.59 4.01 -37.93
C ALA A 265 14.46 4.91 -36.68
N GLY A 266 14.80 4.40 -35.50
CA GLY A 266 14.70 5.11 -34.22
C GLY A 266 13.28 5.10 -33.62
N ASN A 267 12.36 4.29 -34.13
CA ASN A 267 11.02 4.17 -33.57
C ASN A 267 10.99 3.11 -32.46
N GLU A 268 10.28 3.39 -31.38
CA GLU A 268 10.06 2.43 -30.30
C GLU A 268 9.15 1.28 -30.77
N VAL A 269 9.67 0.06 -30.60
CA VAL A 269 9.04 -1.19 -31.00
C VAL A 269 8.63 -2.07 -29.82
N ASP A 270 9.28 -1.91 -28.67
CA ASP A 270 8.95 -2.59 -27.42
C ASP A 270 9.48 -1.79 -26.22
N SER A 271 8.87 -1.96 -25.05
CA SER A 271 9.33 -1.32 -23.81
C SER A 271 8.80 -2.04 -22.57
N GLY A 272 9.52 -1.87 -21.47
CA GLY A 272 9.14 -2.38 -20.15
C GLY A 272 9.77 -1.53 -19.06
N SER A 273 9.17 -1.54 -17.87
CA SER A 273 9.72 -0.86 -16.70
C SER A 273 9.78 -1.77 -15.48
N ALA A 274 10.64 -1.41 -14.55
CA ALA A 274 10.75 -2.09 -13.26
C ALA A 274 11.24 -1.14 -12.17
N ARG A 275 10.84 -1.42 -10.94
CA ARG A 275 11.14 -0.60 -9.76
C ARG A 275 12.28 -1.24 -8.98
N ILE A 276 13.32 -0.44 -8.68
CA ILE A 276 14.45 -0.85 -7.86
C ILE A 276 14.65 0.19 -6.75
N ILE A 277 14.72 -0.29 -5.52
CA ILE A 277 15.05 0.49 -4.33
C ILE A 277 16.49 0.19 -3.98
N TYR A 278 17.37 1.18 -4.10
CA TYR A 278 18.71 1.09 -3.52
C TYR A 278 18.65 1.54 -2.06
N LEU A 279 18.91 0.60 -1.17
CA LEU A 279 19.01 0.77 0.27
C LEU A 279 20.48 0.70 0.68
N PRO A 280 21.12 1.83 1.04
CA PRO A 280 22.43 1.79 1.66
C PRO A 280 22.40 0.92 2.94
N PRO A 281 23.37 0.01 3.16
CA PRO A 281 23.34 -0.91 4.29
C PRO A 281 23.22 -0.24 5.67
N ASP A 282 23.77 0.96 5.81
CA ASP A 282 23.81 1.72 7.07
C ASP A 282 22.57 2.63 7.28
N ASP A 283 21.70 2.79 6.27
CA ASP A 283 20.53 3.68 6.33
C ASP A 283 19.36 2.96 7.03
N ARG A 284 19.46 2.88 8.36
CA ARG A 284 18.49 2.21 9.23
C ARG A 284 18.21 3.06 10.47
N ILE A 285 16.95 3.08 10.92
CA ILE A 285 16.50 3.82 12.11
C ILE A 285 15.76 2.90 13.08
N ALA A 286 15.96 3.13 14.38
CA ALA A 286 15.36 2.37 15.46
C ALA A 286 15.35 3.20 16.76
N GLY A 287 14.47 2.86 17.70
CA GLY A 287 14.45 3.43 19.04
C GLY A 287 14.01 4.90 19.10
N GLU A 288 14.46 5.62 20.13
CA GLU A 288 14.02 6.99 20.39
C GLU A 288 14.89 8.03 19.68
N LEU A 289 14.27 8.86 18.83
CA LEU A 289 14.85 10.07 18.27
C LEU A 289 14.76 11.19 19.30
N THR A 290 15.91 11.59 19.85
CA THR A 290 16.02 12.63 20.89
C THR A 290 16.44 13.99 20.35
N GLY A 291 16.59 14.13 19.03
CA GLY A 291 16.90 15.38 18.35
C GLY A 291 16.38 15.38 16.92
N ASP A 292 16.20 16.58 16.37
CA ASP A 292 15.65 16.78 15.03
C ASP A 292 16.42 15.95 14.00
N THR A 293 15.67 15.22 13.18
CA THR A 293 16.20 14.24 12.22
C THR A 293 15.59 14.50 10.85
N THR A 294 16.41 14.38 9.80
CA THR A 294 15.96 14.50 8.41
C THR A 294 16.36 13.25 7.65
N LEU A 295 15.37 12.61 7.01
CA LEU A 295 15.56 11.40 6.21
C LEU A 295 15.43 11.73 4.72
N SER A 296 16.31 11.13 3.92
CA SER A 296 16.31 11.19 2.46
C SER A 296 16.88 9.89 1.89
N GLY A 297 16.40 9.42 0.74
CA GLY A 297 16.85 8.16 0.14
C GLY A 297 15.98 6.98 0.57
N ALA A 298 16.56 5.82 0.86
CA ALA A 298 15.82 4.68 1.41
C ALA A 298 16.33 4.37 2.81
N HIS A 299 15.41 4.19 3.77
CA HIS A 299 15.73 3.85 5.16
C HIS A 299 14.92 2.64 5.60
N VAL A 300 15.54 1.70 6.33
CA VAL A 300 14.79 0.67 7.05
C VAL A 300 14.40 1.17 8.43
N VAL A 301 13.17 0.91 8.84
CA VAL A 301 12.71 1.11 10.23
C VAL A 301 12.76 -0.25 10.93
N ASP A 302 13.83 -0.48 11.69
CA ASP A 302 14.19 -1.82 12.18
C ASP A 302 13.34 -2.28 13.37
N GLU A 303 13.10 -1.35 14.27
CA GLU A 303 12.31 -1.52 15.48
C GLU A 303 11.37 -0.32 15.62
N ASN A 304 10.50 -0.35 16.63
CA ASN A 304 9.66 0.81 16.93
C ASN A 304 10.51 2.07 17.09
N VAL A 305 10.16 3.10 16.31
CA VAL A 305 10.78 4.42 16.40
C VAL A 305 9.88 5.35 17.19
N ILE A 306 10.45 6.07 18.13
CA ILE A 306 9.74 7.10 18.92
C ILE A 306 10.33 8.46 18.55
N VAL A 307 9.52 9.34 17.98
CA VAL A 307 9.86 10.77 17.86
C VAL A 307 9.48 11.43 19.17
N ALA A 308 10.47 11.74 20.01
CA ALA A 308 10.25 12.30 21.33
C ALA A 308 9.50 13.65 21.28
N ALA A 309 8.90 14.04 22.40
CA ALA A 309 8.31 15.36 22.54
C ALA A 309 9.36 16.44 22.21
N ASP A 310 8.93 17.54 21.58
CA ASP A 310 9.79 18.64 21.09
C ASP A 310 10.79 18.29 19.98
N VAL A 311 10.75 17.08 19.42
CA VAL A 311 11.60 16.66 18.28
C VAL A 311 10.82 16.70 16.96
N VAL A 312 11.46 17.13 15.89
CA VAL A 312 10.92 17.08 14.53
C VAL A 312 11.61 15.99 13.70
N LEU A 313 10.82 15.05 13.19
CA LEU A 313 11.22 14.16 12.12
C LEU A 313 10.77 14.74 10.78
N THR A 314 11.71 15.07 9.90
CA THR A 314 11.42 15.52 8.53
C THR A 314 11.75 14.40 7.55
N ILE A 315 10.82 14.09 6.64
CA ILE A 315 11.05 13.14 5.54
C ILE A 315 11.01 13.93 4.24
N GLU A 316 12.11 13.92 3.51
CA GLU A 316 12.28 14.68 2.26
C GLU A 316 11.57 14.00 1.07
N PRO A 317 11.24 14.73 -0.01
CA PRO A 317 10.62 14.17 -1.20
C PRO A 317 11.37 12.95 -1.77
N GLY A 318 10.64 11.94 -2.24
CA GLY A 318 11.20 10.74 -2.85
C GLY A 318 11.80 9.72 -1.88
N THR A 319 11.70 9.97 -0.57
CA THR A 319 12.19 9.04 0.46
C THR A 319 11.35 7.77 0.49
N VAL A 320 12.01 6.62 0.69
CA VAL A 320 11.39 5.33 0.94
C VAL A 320 11.63 4.93 2.39
N LEU A 321 10.58 4.69 3.15
CA LEU A 321 10.63 4.01 4.44
C LEU A 321 10.22 2.55 4.25
N LEU A 322 11.18 1.66 4.45
CA LEU A 322 10.99 0.21 4.45
C LEU A 322 10.75 -0.23 5.90
N MET A 323 9.51 -0.52 6.23
CA MET A 323 9.07 -0.84 7.57
C MET A 323 9.18 -2.35 7.83
N ASN A 324 9.89 -2.76 8.89
CA ASN A 324 9.94 -4.17 9.30
C ASN A 324 8.59 -4.67 9.84
N ASP A 325 8.49 -5.99 9.94
CA ASP A 325 7.32 -6.69 10.46
C ASP A 325 6.94 -6.20 11.88
N GLY A 326 5.67 -5.86 12.08
CA GLY A 326 5.10 -5.40 13.34
C GLY A 326 5.59 -4.03 13.85
N VAL A 327 6.43 -3.32 13.10
CA VAL A 327 7.03 -2.05 13.54
C VAL A 327 6.01 -0.90 13.50
N SER A 328 6.09 -0.03 14.51
CA SER A 328 5.36 1.24 14.57
C SER A 328 6.32 2.44 14.60
N LEU A 329 5.92 3.54 13.96
CA LEU A 329 6.50 4.87 14.18
C LEU A 329 5.57 5.66 15.11
N VAL A 330 6.01 5.96 16.32
CA VAL A 330 5.22 6.70 17.33
C VAL A 330 5.74 8.14 17.44
N VAL A 331 4.87 9.11 17.23
CA VAL A 331 5.21 10.53 17.17
C VAL A 331 4.57 11.26 18.36
N TYR A 332 5.40 11.70 19.31
CA TYR A 332 5.03 12.65 20.36
C TYR A 332 5.44 14.09 20.03
N GLY A 333 6.48 14.24 19.19
CA GLY A 333 6.96 15.52 18.69
C GLY A 333 6.18 15.97 17.45
N GLN A 334 6.85 16.06 16.30
CA GLN A 334 6.26 16.44 15.02
C GLN A 334 6.82 15.55 13.90
N LEU A 335 5.97 15.18 12.94
CA LEU A 335 6.39 14.57 11.68
C LEU A 335 6.02 15.48 10.50
N LEU A 336 7.01 15.82 9.69
CA LEU A 336 6.85 16.59 8.45
C LEU A 336 7.29 15.72 7.27
N ALA A 337 6.37 14.98 6.68
CA ALA A 337 6.60 14.21 5.46
C ALA A 337 6.24 15.06 4.23
N ARG A 338 7.26 15.48 3.49
CA ARG A 338 7.16 16.52 2.45
C ARG A 338 7.29 15.94 1.04
N GLY A 339 6.47 14.95 0.70
CA GLY A 339 6.43 14.41 -0.65
C GLY A 339 5.97 15.45 -1.67
N THR A 340 6.17 15.14 -2.96
CA THR A 340 5.62 15.92 -4.08
C THR A 340 5.03 14.97 -5.12
N GLU A 341 4.16 15.46 -6.00
CA GLU A 341 3.60 14.66 -7.11
C GLU A 341 4.68 13.92 -7.92
N SER A 342 5.81 14.57 -8.19
CA SER A 342 6.93 13.97 -8.94
C SER A 342 7.86 13.09 -8.11
N GLN A 343 7.86 13.25 -6.79
CA GLN A 343 8.73 12.53 -5.86
C GLN A 343 7.94 12.21 -4.59
N PRO A 344 6.98 11.28 -4.67
CA PRO A 344 6.19 10.89 -3.51
C PRO A 344 7.06 10.18 -2.48
N ILE A 345 6.69 10.28 -1.20
CA ILE A 345 7.30 9.46 -0.14
C ILE A 345 6.61 8.09 -0.16
N LEU A 346 7.38 7.00 -0.14
CA LEU A 346 6.82 5.64 -0.07
C LEU A 346 7.06 5.06 1.31
N VAL A 347 6.00 4.63 1.99
CA VAL A 347 6.07 3.86 3.24
C VAL A 347 5.50 2.47 2.97
N THR A 348 6.34 1.44 3.06
CA THR A 348 6.00 0.07 2.62
C THR A 348 6.73 -1.00 3.44
N GLN A 349 6.34 -2.26 3.30
CA GLN A 349 7.00 -3.43 3.89
C GLN A 349 8.49 -3.57 3.53
N TYR A 350 9.31 -4.08 4.45
CA TYR A 350 10.67 -4.54 4.21
C TYR A 350 10.69 -6.05 3.92
N GLY A 351 10.86 -6.41 2.65
CA GLY A 351 10.80 -7.82 2.22
C GLY A 351 9.36 -8.32 2.03
N ALA A 352 9.17 -9.30 1.16
CA ALA A 352 7.83 -9.81 0.87
C ALA A 352 7.28 -10.62 2.04
N GLY A 353 6.05 -10.31 2.45
CA GLY A 353 5.35 -11.04 3.50
C GLY A 353 5.55 -10.46 4.90
N THR A 354 6.20 -9.29 5.02
CA THR A 354 6.19 -8.51 6.26
C THR A 354 5.05 -7.49 6.22
N ALA A 355 4.49 -7.17 7.38
CA ALA A 355 3.47 -6.14 7.51
C ALA A 355 3.77 -5.25 8.72
N TRP A 356 3.83 -3.94 8.52
CA TRP A 356 4.18 -2.99 9.58
C TRP A 356 2.94 -2.48 10.29
N LYS A 357 2.98 -2.21 11.59
CA LYS A 357 1.75 -1.95 12.34
C LYS A 357 1.09 -0.62 12.00
N GLN A 358 1.73 0.51 12.31
CA GLN A 358 1.11 1.84 12.17
C GLN A 358 2.12 3.00 12.28
N ILE A 359 1.71 4.19 11.83
CA ILE A 359 2.27 5.48 12.24
C ILE A 359 1.27 6.13 13.20
N ARG A 360 1.67 6.29 14.47
CA ARG A 360 0.80 6.76 15.54
C ARG A 360 1.25 8.10 16.09
N PHE A 361 0.39 9.11 16.01
CA PHE A 361 0.57 10.42 16.62
C PHE A 361 -0.13 10.46 17.97
N VAL A 362 0.59 10.85 19.01
CA VAL A 362 0.09 10.85 20.39
C VAL A 362 0.38 12.18 21.04
N ASP A 363 -0.66 12.99 21.23
CA ASP A 363 -0.55 14.35 21.78
C ASP A 363 0.52 15.19 21.04
N ALA A 364 0.72 14.90 19.75
CA ALA A 364 1.77 15.45 18.91
C ALA A 364 1.50 16.92 18.53
N ASN A 365 2.55 17.63 18.15
CA ASN A 365 2.42 18.89 17.43
C ASN A 365 1.82 18.63 16.03
N ASP A 366 1.12 19.63 15.49
CA ASP A 366 0.52 19.61 14.15
C ASP A 366 1.51 19.02 13.13
N SER A 367 1.14 17.86 12.60
CA SER A 367 2.00 17.08 11.71
C SER A 367 1.40 17.02 10.31
N ARG A 368 2.24 16.77 9.32
CA ARG A 368 1.84 16.89 7.92
C ARG A 368 2.41 15.76 7.07
N LEU A 369 1.53 15.17 6.27
CA LEU A 369 1.80 14.10 5.31
C LEU A 369 1.38 14.59 3.92
N ASP A 370 2.34 14.99 3.09
CA ASP A 370 2.09 15.42 1.72
C ASP A 370 2.60 14.38 0.72
N HIS A 371 1.77 14.00 -0.25
CA HIS A 371 2.12 13.10 -1.36
C HIS A 371 2.84 11.82 -0.90
N CYS A 372 2.34 11.20 0.17
CA CYS A 372 2.82 9.91 0.65
C CYS A 372 2.03 8.77 0.01
N ILE A 373 2.68 7.62 -0.18
CA ILE A 373 2.07 6.36 -0.58
C ILE A 373 2.27 5.39 0.58
N PHE A 374 1.16 4.89 1.15
CA PHE A 374 1.18 3.92 2.25
C PHE A 374 0.70 2.56 1.75
N GLU A 375 1.52 1.53 1.97
CA GLU A 375 1.26 0.16 1.52
C GLU A 375 1.65 -0.86 2.60
N TYR A 376 0.92 -1.98 2.67
CA TYR A 376 1.26 -3.15 3.48
C TYR A 376 1.38 -2.89 4.99
N ALA A 377 0.57 -1.96 5.52
CA ALA A 377 0.38 -1.90 6.96
C ALA A 377 -0.47 -3.11 7.42
N ASP A 378 -0.12 -3.69 8.57
CA ASP A 378 -0.89 -4.68 9.30
C ASP A 378 -2.11 -4.01 9.94
N SER A 379 -3.09 -3.76 9.08
CA SER A 379 -4.37 -3.18 9.45
C SER A 379 -5.46 -4.24 9.64
N GLU A 380 -5.07 -5.42 10.14
CA GLU A 380 -6.01 -6.49 10.48
C GLU A 380 -6.54 -6.30 11.91
N GLY A 381 -7.86 -6.22 12.06
CA GLY A 381 -8.53 -6.08 13.36
C GLY A 381 -10.03 -5.86 13.23
N ALA A 382 -10.77 -6.09 14.32
CA ALA A 382 -12.21 -5.82 14.35
C ALA A 382 -12.47 -4.48 15.07
N HIS A 383 -13.34 -3.64 14.52
CA HIS A 383 -13.76 -2.35 15.11
C HIS A 383 -14.50 -2.45 16.47
N GLN A 384 -14.60 -3.65 17.07
CA GLN A 384 -15.30 -3.87 18.34
C GLN A 384 -14.58 -3.18 19.52
N ASP A 385 -13.26 -3.01 19.45
CA ASP A 385 -12.44 -2.43 20.53
C ASP A 385 -12.73 -0.93 20.78
N TYR A 386 -13.36 -0.23 19.83
CA TYR A 386 -13.72 1.19 19.98
C TYR A 386 -14.85 1.47 20.97
N TYR A 387 -15.71 0.47 21.17
CA TYR A 387 -16.95 0.63 21.92
C TYR A 387 -16.88 0.07 23.34
N GLU A 388 -15.82 -0.68 23.65
CA GLU A 388 -15.62 -1.26 24.97
C GLU A 388 -14.85 -0.31 25.91
N PRO A 389 -15.14 -0.33 27.23
CA PRO A 389 -14.35 0.43 28.19
C PRO A 389 -12.97 -0.20 28.39
N GLY A 390 -11.89 0.55 28.16
CA GLY A 390 -10.53 0.10 28.44
C GLY A 390 -9.50 0.67 27.47
N PRO A 391 -8.25 0.18 27.52
CA PRO A 391 -7.26 0.47 26.48
C PRO A 391 -7.79 0.03 25.11
N ARG A 392 -7.56 0.84 24.09
CA ARG A 392 -7.92 0.52 22.70
C ARG A 392 -6.68 0.03 21.96
N ASP A 393 -6.85 -1.00 21.13
CA ASP A 393 -5.91 -1.28 20.06
C ASP A 393 -6.44 -0.60 18.79
N TYR A 394 -5.51 -0.03 18.03
CA TYR A 394 -5.81 0.68 16.79
C TYR A 394 -5.15 -0.10 15.66
N HIS A 395 -5.90 -0.29 14.58
CA HIS A 395 -5.48 -1.11 13.44
C HIS A 395 -5.23 -0.25 12.19
N GLU A 396 -5.54 1.04 12.22
CA GLU A 396 -5.35 1.92 11.09
C GLU A 396 -3.86 2.16 10.82
N ALA A 397 -3.49 2.23 9.54
CA ALA A 397 -2.12 2.56 9.13
C ALA A 397 -1.65 3.89 9.72
N ILE A 398 -2.55 4.87 9.86
CA ILE A 398 -2.32 6.18 10.47
C ILE A 398 -3.31 6.40 11.61
N VAL A 399 -2.80 6.70 12.81
CA VAL A 399 -3.64 6.93 14.00
C VAL A 399 -3.24 8.26 14.65
N ALA A 400 -4.19 9.16 14.87
CA ALA A 400 -3.99 10.41 15.59
C ALA A 400 -4.83 10.47 16.87
N LEU A 401 -4.15 10.54 18.02
CA LEU A 401 -4.76 10.63 19.35
C LEU A 401 -4.57 12.04 19.91
N GLY A 402 -5.66 12.76 20.13
CA GLY A 402 -5.66 14.05 20.82
C GLY A 402 -4.88 15.18 20.13
N CYS A 403 -4.56 15.04 18.85
CA CYS A 403 -3.73 15.97 18.08
C CYS A 403 -4.29 16.24 16.66
N HIS A 404 -3.60 17.10 15.91
CA HIS A 404 -3.97 17.49 14.55
C HIS A 404 -3.00 16.94 13.50
N ILE A 405 -3.54 16.43 12.39
CA ILE A 405 -2.76 16.06 11.20
C ILE A 405 -3.36 16.61 9.90
N ASP A 406 -2.48 17.05 9.00
CA ASP A 406 -2.81 17.33 7.60
C ASP A 406 -2.37 16.14 6.73
N VAL A 407 -3.26 15.61 5.90
CA VAL A 407 -3.00 14.51 4.97
C VAL A 407 -3.41 14.96 3.57
N ASN A 408 -2.44 15.34 2.74
CA ASN A 408 -2.68 15.96 1.44
C ASN A 408 -2.12 15.11 0.31
N ASP A 409 -2.94 14.84 -0.70
CA ASP A 409 -2.55 14.18 -1.95
C ASP A 409 -1.89 12.80 -1.73
N CYS A 410 -2.24 12.12 -0.64
CA CYS A 410 -1.71 10.81 -0.29
C CYS A 410 -2.47 9.67 -0.97
N VAL A 411 -1.82 8.52 -1.14
CA VAL A 411 -2.41 7.29 -1.67
C VAL A 411 -2.32 6.18 -0.64
N PHE A 412 -3.47 5.59 -0.31
CA PHE A 412 -3.58 4.39 0.51
C PHE A 412 -3.99 3.22 -0.41
N ARG A 413 -3.18 2.15 -0.41
CA ARG A 413 -3.48 0.93 -1.17
C ARG A 413 -2.81 -0.28 -0.54
N ASN A 414 -3.34 -1.48 -0.78
CA ASN A 414 -2.77 -2.73 -0.25
C ASN A 414 -2.70 -2.78 1.29
N LEU A 415 -3.80 -2.45 1.98
CA LEU A 415 -3.91 -2.52 3.46
C LEU A 415 -4.96 -3.56 3.88
N PRO A 416 -4.62 -4.55 4.75
CA PRO A 416 -3.49 -5.44 4.53
C PRO A 416 -3.65 -6.23 3.22
N ASP A 417 -2.58 -6.92 2.83
CA ASP A 417 -2.52 -7.72 1.60
C ASP A 417 -3.68 -8.75 1.47
N ALA A 418 -3.90 -9.22 0.23
CA ALA A 418 -5.02 -9.90 -0.44
C ALA A 418 -5.81 -11.04 0.27
N GLY A 419 -5.74 -11.19 1.59
CA GLY A 419 -6.56 -12.11 2.37
C GLY A 419 -8.05 -11.74 2.33
N SER A 420 -8.92 -12.75 2.30
CA SER A 420 -10.37 -12.57 2.16
C SER A 420 -11.09 -11.98 3.39
N GLY A 421 -10.36 -11.68 4.47
CA GLY A 421 -10.88 -11.05 5.70
C GLY A 421 -10.00 -9.89 6.21
N ALA A 422 -9.00 -9.50 5.41
CA ALA A 422 -8.17 -8.34 5.65
C ALA A 422 -8.94 -7.11 5.17
N GLU A 423 -9.70 -6.43 6.03
CA GLU A 423 -10.48 -5.24 5.63
C GLU A 423 -9.57 -4.04 5.46
N GLY A 424 -8.70 -3.78 6.43
CA GLY A 424 -7.59 -2.85 6.30
C GLY A 424 -7.97 -1.39 6.25
N ASP A 425 -7.52 -0.70 7.28
CA ASP A 425 -8.01 0.63 7.59
C ASP A 425 -6.90 1.66 7.47
N ALA A 426 -7.23 2.82 6.91
CA ALA A 426 -6.21 3.80 6.56
C ALA A 426 -5.97 4.82 7.67
N ILE A 427 -7.01 5.50 8.16
CA ILE A 427 -6.84 6.65 9.08
C ILE A 427 -7.85 6.61 10.24
N ALA A 428 -7.36 6.77 11.47
CA ALA A 428 -8.18 7.00 12.67
C ALA A 428 -7.83 8.34 13.35
N ILE A 429 -8.86 9.14 13.64
CA ILE A 429 -8.73 10.40 14.39
C ILE A 429 -9.58 10.34 15.66
N ILE A 430 -8.94 10.42 16.83
CA ILE A 430 -9.56 10.06 18.10
C ILE A 430 -9.37 11.16 19.15
N SER A 431 -10.48 11.68 19.65
CA SER A 431 -10.50 12.66 20.74
C SER A 431 -10.75 12.04 22.12
N ASP A 432 -11.40 10.87 22.17
CA ASP A 432 -11.86 10.24 23.42
C ASP A 432 -11.00 9.04 23.85
N ASP A 433 -9.74 8.96 23.43
CA ASP A 433 -8.85 7.88 23.87
C ASP A 433 -8.75 7.86 25.40
N PRO A 434 -8.93 6.70 26.07
CA PRO A 434 -8.92 6.64 27.54
C PRO A 434 -7.59 7.00 28.19
N ASN A 435 -6.48 6.87 27.46
CA ASN A 435 -5.13 7.19 27.94
C ASN A 435 -4.66 8.56 27.44
N HIS A 436 -5.12 8.98 26.25
CA HIS A 436 -4.75 10.22 25.56
C HIS A 436 -5.98 11.03 25.14
N PRO A 437 -6.84 11.47 26.07
CA PRO A 437 -7.99 12.29 25.74
C PRO A 437 -7.54 13.68 25.32
N GLY A 438 -8.06 14.19 24.21
CA GLY A 438 -7.63 15.47 23.64
C GLY A 438 -8.51 15.90 22.47
N SER A 439 -8.24 17.06 21.88
CA SER A 439 -8.94 17.49 20.67
C SER A 439 -8.25 16.89 19.44
N GLY A 440 -8.76 15.76 18.97
CA GLY A 440 -8.35 15.16 17.70
C GLY A 440 -8.97 15.91 16.51
N SER A 441 -8.18 16.19 15.47
CA SER A 441 -8.71 16.70 14.21
C SER A 441 -7.84 16.38 13.01
N ALA A 442 -8.42 16.41 11.81
CA ALA A 442 -7.63 16.28 10.58
C ALA A 442 -8.19 17.07 9.40
N HIS A 443 -7.30 17.49 8.51
CA HIS A 443 -7.62 17.89 7.15
C HIS A 443 -7.10 16.82 6.20
N ILE A 444 -8.01 16.18 5.47
CA ILE A 444 -7.72 15.10 4.53
C ILE A 444 -8.17 15.58 3.15
N ALA A 445 -7.21 15.90 2.28
CA ALA A 445 -7.47 16.57 1.00
C ALA A 445 -6.80 15.83 -0.16
N GLY A 446 -7.50 15.69 -1.29
CA GLY A 446 -6.89 15.15 -2.53
C GLY A 446 -6.44 13.69 -2.45
N CYS A 447 -6.79 12.97 -1.38
CA CYS A 447 -6.29 11.63 -1.12
C CYS A 447 -7.01 10.57 -1.94
N ARG A 448 -6.34 9.43 -2.18
CA ARG A 448 -6.88 8.28 -2.91
C ARG A 448 -6.86 7.04 -2.03
N PHE A 449 -8.03 6.48 -1.78
CA PHE A 449 -8.21 5.24 -1.03
C PHE A 449 -8.62 4.14 -2.02
N LEU A 450 -7.68 3.23 -2.30
CA LEU A 450 -7.81 2.24 -3.36
C LEU A 450 -7.90 0.83 -2.77
N ALA A 451 -9.10 0.27 -2.78
CA ALA A 451 -9.46 -1.01 -2.17
C ALA A 451 -9.05 -1.05 -0.68
N ILE A 452 -9.55 -0.08 0.08
CA ILE A 452 -9.37 0.05 1.53
C ILE A 452 -10.69 -0.38 2.20
N GLY A 453 -10.61 -1.02 3.36
CA GLY A 453 -11.77 -1.47 4.13
C GLY A 453 -12.48 -0.29 4.77
N GLN A 454 -11.86 0.29 5.80
CA GLN A 454 -12.30 1.58 6.32
C GLN A 454 -11.28 2.67 6.00
N SER A 455 -11.67 3.64 5.18
CA SER A 455 -10.73 4.68 4.78
C SER A 455 -10.50 5.69 5.92
N ILE A 456 -11.57 6.16 6.55
CA ILE A 456 -11.48 7.18 7.59
C ILE A 456 -12.42 6.81 8.74
N HIS A 457 -11.85 6.67 9.94
CA HIS A 457 -12.58 6.50 11.19
C HIS A 457 -12.38 7.72 12.10
N THR A 458 -13.42 8.17 12.76
CA THR A 458 -13.28 9.23 13.77
C THR A 458 -14.08 8.97 15.03
N ARG A 459 -13.59 9.50 16.16
CA ARG A 459 -14.31 9.52 17.44
C ARG A 459 -14.25 10.88 18.12
N TYR A 460 -15.38 11.58 18.16
CA TYR A 460 -15.57 12.91 18.75
C TYR A 460 -14.56 13.93 18.22
N SER A 461 -14.17 13.80 16.95
CA SER A 461 -13.12 14.56 16.31
C SER A 461 -13.66 15.34 15.11
N TYR A 462 -13.12 16.53 14.89
CA TYR A 462 -13.42 17.28 13.68
C TYR A 462 -12.55 16.79 12.52
N VAL A 463 -13.16 16.44 11.40
CA VAL A 463 -12.43 16.20 10.15
C VAL A 463 -13.01 17.03 9.01
N LEU A 464 -12.13 17.54 8.16
CA LEU A 464 -12.45 18.03 6.82
C LEU A 464 -11.94 17.00 5.83
N VAL A 465 -12.84 16.30 5.15
CA VAL A 465 -12.51 15.35 4.09
C VAL A 465 -12.96 15.95 2.77
N GLU A 466 -12.02 16.31 1.90
CA GLU A 466 -12.34 16.98 0.65
C GLU A 466 -11.54 16.54 -0.57
N ASP A 467 -12.18 16.60 -1.73
CA ASP A 467 -11.56 16.30 -3.03
C ASP A 467 -10.86 14.93 -3.09
N CYS A 468 -11.32 13.98 -2.25
CA CYS A 468 -10.76 12.63 -2.17
C CYS A 468 -11.51 11.66 -3.08
N PHE A 469 -10.82 10.57 -3.44
CA PHE A 469 -11.34 9.48 -4.26
C PHE A 469 -11.30 8.16 -3.52
N PHE A 470 -12.45 7.49 -3.45
CA PHE A 470 -12.66 6.21 -2.76
C PHE A 470 -13.15 5.17 -3.77
N THR A 471 -12.54 3.99 -3.76
CA THR A 471 -13.00 2.89 -4.62
C THR A 471 -12.60 1.53 -4.08
N GLY A 472 -13.43 0.51 -4.36
CA GLY A 472 -13.08 -0.90 -4.24
C GLY A 472 -13.09 -1.48 -2.82
N LYS A 473 -12.90 -2.81 -2.78
CA LYS A 473 -13.00 -3.76 -1.65
C LYS A 473 -14.43 -4.22 -1.31
N ARG A 474 -14.52 -5.44 -0.78
CA ARG A 474 -15.74 -6.05 -0.24
C ARG A 474 -15.52 -6.30 1.24
N GLY A 475 -16.39 -5.81 2.10
CA GLY A 475 -16.25 -5.85 3.56
C GLY A 475 -17.50 -5.31 4.27
N ASP A 476 -17.50 -5.34 5.61
CA ASP A 476 -18.61 -4.90 6.47
C ASP A 476 -18.32 -3.55 7.15
N ASN A 477 -17.32 -2.80 6.67
CA ASN A 477 -16.95 -1.48 7.21
C ASN A 477 -17.45 -0.36 6.31
N ASP A 478 -17.27 0.89 6.74
CA ASP A 478 -17.69 2.05 5.97
C ASP A 478 -16.49 2.77 5.34
N ASP A 479 -16.64 3.45 4.19
CA ASP A 479 -15.52 4.25 3.67
C ASP A 479 -15.16 5.38 4.65
N VAL A 480 -16.18 6.10 5.14
CA VAL A 480 -16.05 7.18 6.13
C VAL A 480 -17.01 6.93 7.29
N ASP A 481 -16.47 6.43 8.41
CA ASP A 481 -17.17 6.20 9.68
C ASP A 481 -16.89 7.36 10.66
N LEU A 482 -17.96 8.06 11.06
CA LEU A 482 -17.86 9.20 11.96
C LEU A 482 -18.65 8.96 13.23
N TRP A 483 -17.96 8.84 14.37
CA TRP A 483 -18.62 8.61 15.65
C TRP A 483 -18.57 9.82 16.58
N GLY A 484 -19.73 10.29 17.01
CA GLY A 484 -19.87 11.31 18.04
C GLY A 484 -19.78 12.76 17.53
N GLU A 485 -20.28 13.68 18.34
CA GLU A 485 -20.28 15.11 18.01
C GLU A 485 -18.90 15.75 18.20
N SER A 486 -18.58 16.70 17.32
CA SER A 486 -17.46 17.61 17.45
C SER A 486 -17.93 19.06 17.25
N GLU A 487 -17.14 20.03 17.73
CA GLU A 487 -17.35 21.44 17.47
C GLU A 487 -16.07 22.02 16.85
N PRO A 488 -16.08 22.43 15.56
CA PRO A 488 -17.21 22.37 14.63
C PRO A 488 -17.60 20.93 14.22
N PRO A 489 -18.79 20.71 13.63
CA PRO A 489 -19.17 19.41 13.07
C PRO A 489 -18.24 18.99 11.92
N PRO A 490 -18.01 17.68 11.69
CA PRO A 490 -17.22 17.22 10.55
C PRO A 490 -17.81 17.64 9.21
N LEU A 491 -16.95 17.88 8.22
CA LEU A 491 -17.32 18.29 6.87
C LEU A 491 -16.73 17.32 5.85
N VAL A 492 -17.58 16.66 5.08
CA VAL A 492 -17.19 15.76 3.98
C VAL A 492 -17.71 16.35 2.68
N ARG A 493 -16.83 16.87 1.82
CA ARG A 493 -17.26 17.61 0.62
C ARG A 493 -16.49 17.30 -0.65
N HIS A 494 -17.17 17.37 -1.78
CA HIS A 494 -16.55 17.23 -3.12
C HIS A 494 -15.76 15.93 -3.32
N ASN A 495 -16.10 14.89 -2.57
CA ASN A 495 -15.47 13.59 -2.70
C ASN A 495 -16.21 12.72 -3.71
N VAL A 496 -15.51 11.71 -4.22
CA VAL A 496 -16.04 10.75 -5.19
C VAL A 496 -15.87 9.33 -4.64
N PHE A 497 -16.98 8.65 -4.38
CA PHE A 497 -17.06 7.27 -3.93
C PHE A 497 -17.66 6.42 -5.06
N LEU A 498 -16.84 5.58 -5.72
CA LEU A 498 -17.26 4.79 -6.88
C LEU A 498 -16.88 3.31 -6.74
N ASP A 499 -17.85 2.44 -7.06
CA ASP A 499 -17.74 0.98 -6.93
C ASP A 499 -17.28 0.48 -5.54
N PRO A 500 -17.73 1.05 -4.39
CA PRO A 500 -17.41 0.44 -3.10
C PRO A 500 -18.42 -0.68 -2.86
N ALA A 501 -18.03 -1.92 -3.13
CA ALA A 501 -18.83 -3.10 -2.78
C ALA A 501 -18.75 -3.38 -1.27
N HIS A 502 -18.92 -2.33 -0.49
CA HIS A 502 -18.80 -2.18 0.97
C HIS A 502 -20.18 -1.90 1.58
N ASP A 503 -20.28 -1.96 2.91
CA ASP A 503 -21.49 -1.67 3.72
C ASP A 503 -22.04 -0.25 3.43
N ASP A 504 -21.81 0.73 4.30
CA ASP A 504 -22.22 2.11 4.05
C ASP A 504 -21.03 2.93 3.51
N MET A 505 -21.22 3.84 2.54
CA MET A 505 -20.07 4.69 2.15
C MET A 505 -19.76 5.75 3.22
N ILE A 506 -20.79 6.41 3.75
CA ILE A 506 -20.62 7.45 4.76
C ILE A 506 -21.58 7.19 5.93
N ASN A 507 -21.04 6.95 7.13
CA ASN A 507 -21.81 6.58 8.32
C ASN A 507 -21.59 7.53 9.53
N PRO A 508 -22.26 8.70 9.56
CA PRO A 508 -22.31 9.53 10.76
C PRO A 508 -23.20 8.92 11.85
N THR A 509 -22.56 8.45 12.92
CA THR A 509 -23.19 7.92 14.13
C THR A 509 -23.09 8.87 15.31
N ASN A 510 -24.24 9.34 15.82
CA ASN A 510 -24.31 10.38 16.85
C ASN A 510 -23.47 11.63 16.48
N CYS A 511 -23.43 11.93 15.18
CA CYS A 511 -22.59 12.95 14.60
C CYS A 511 -23.43 13.84 13.67
N SER A 512 -23.39 15.16 13.86
CA SER A 512 -24.13 16.13 13.05
C SER A 512 -23.32 16.60 11.82
N ALA A 513 -22.64 15.66 11.15
CA ALA A 513 -21.78 15.96 10.01
C ALA A 513 -22.51 16.69 8.86
N VAL A 514 -21.75 17.50 8.13
CA VAL A 514 -22.22 18.22 6.95
C VAL A 514 -21.60 17.57 5.71
N LEU A 515 -22.44 17.07 4.80
CA LEU A 515 -22.01 16.38 3.57
C LEU A 515 -22.40 17.21 2.35
N VAL A 516 -21.42 17.70 1.58
CA VAL A 516 -21.69 18.68 0.50
C VAL A 516 -21.06 18.29 -0.83
N GLY A 517 -21.88 18.20 -1.89
CA GLY A 517 -21.34 18.09 -3.26
C GLY A 517 -20.56 16.81 -3.52
N ASN A 518 -20.82 15.73 -2.78
CA ASN A 518 -20.18 14.44 -3.01
C ASN A 518 -20.91 13.66 -4.10
N VAL A 519 -20.16 12.78 -4.78
CA VAL A 519 -20.70 11.76 -5.69
C VAL A 519 -20.55 10.39 -5.02
N ILE A 520 -21.67 9.71 -4.78
CA ILE A 520 -21.77 8.50 -3.95
C ILE A 520 -22.47 7.42 -4.79
N ALA A 521 -21.75 6.36 -5.19
CA ALA A 521 -22.28 5.40 -6.15
C ALA A 521 -21.92 3.94 -5.89
N GLY A 522 -22.90 3.04 -5.99
CA GLY A 522 -22.65 1.59 -6.11
C GLY A 522 -22.42 0.81 -4.82
N SER A 523 -22.86 1.31 -3.65
CA SER A 523 -22.81 0.56 -2.37
C SER A 523 -23.71 -0.67 -2.41
N ASP A 524 -23.29 -1.75 -1.73
CA ASP A 524 -24.09 -2.97 -1.60
C ASP A 524 -25.07 -2.97 -0.40
N ASP A 525 -24.97 -1.96 0.49
CA ASP A 525 -26.02 -1.54 1.43
C ASP A 525 -26.48 -0.08 1.19
N HIS A 526 -26.05 0.90 1.99
CA HIS A 526 -26.50 2.29 1.91
C HIS A 526 -25.45 3.27 1.36
N GLY A 527 -25.88 4.27 0.59
CA GLY A 527 -25.00 5.37 0.19
C GLY A 527 -24.57 6.22 1.39
N VAL A 528 -25.53 6.66 2.19
CA VAL A 528 -25.28 7.40 3.45
C VAL A 528 -26.18 6.87 4.55
N VAL A 529 -25.62 6.63 5.74
CA VAL A 529 -26.38 6.25 6.94
C VAL A 529 -26.22 7.28 8.04
N LEU A 530 -27.35 7.84 8.46
CA LEU A 530 -27.42 8.88 9.48
C LEU A 530 -28.11 8.31 10.70
N ARG A 531 -27.37 8.07 11.80
CA ARG A 531 -27.93 7.34 12.94
C ARG A 531 -27.63 8.00 14.29
N GLY A 532 -28.47 7.68 15.26
CA GLY A 532 -28.35 8.19 16.62
C GLY A 532 -29.08 9.51 16.82
N ARG A 533 -28.76 10.29 17.86
CA ARG A 533 -29.44 11.57 18.14
C ARG A 533 -28.57 12.73 17.68
N CYS A 534 -28.61 13.01 16.37
CA CYS A 534 -27.85 14.06 15.71
C CYS A 534 -28.68 14.78 14.62
N PHE A 535 -28.10 15.85 14.05
CA PHE A 535 -28.74 16.74 13.08
C PHE A 535 -27.88 16.95 11.82
N PRO A 536 -27.53 15.89 11.08
CA PRO A 536 -26.70 15.98 9.90
C PRO A 536 -27.38 16.74 8.74
N VAL A 537 -26.55 17.37 7.91
CA VAL A 537 -27.00 18.17 6.77
C VAL A 537 -26.36 17.64 5.49
N LEU A 538 -27.18 17.29 4.50
CA LEU A 538 -26.75 16.84 3.18
C LEU A 538 -27.15 17.88 2.15
N MET A 539 -26.17 18.44 1.43
CA MET A 539 -26.42 19.46 0.40
C MET A 539 -25.75 19.11 -0.93
N ASN A 540 -26.48 19.26 -2.03
CA ASN A 540 -25.92 19.19 -3.37
C ASN A 540 -25.23 17.86 -3.72
N ASN A 541 -25.54 16.75 -3.04
CA ASN A 541 -24.91 15.46 -3.31
C ASN A 541 -25.63 14.73 -4.47
N VAL A 542 -24.86 13.97 -5.24
CA VAL A 542 -25.35 12.99 -6.22
C VAL A 542 -25.18 11.61 -5.63
N ILE A 543 -26.27 10.88 -5.42
CA ILE A 543 -26.28 9.54 -4.82
C ILE A 543 -27.00 8.60 -5.77
N TYR A 544 -26.34 7.52 -6.21
CA TYR A 544 -26.98 6.61 -7.16
C TYR A 544 -26.56 5.16 -7.05
N ASP A 545 -27.41 4.26 -7.56
CA ASP A 545 -27.16 2.82 -7.66
C ASP A 545 -26.75 2.12 -6.34
N CYS A 546 -27.18 2.66 -5.20
CA CYS A 546 -27.02 2.01 -3.89
C CYS A 546 -28.10 0.93 -3.67
N SER A 547 -27.69 -0.27 -3.30
CA SER A 547 -28.53 -1.48 -3.24
C SER A 547 -29.73 -1.36 -2.28
N ALA A 548 -29.53 -0.86 -1.06
CA ALA A 548 -30.59 -0.83 -0.05
C ALA A 548 -31.27 0.54 0.11
N ALA A 549 -30.50 1.63 0.20
CA ALA A 549 -31.00 3.00 0.18
C ALA A 549 -29.93 4.01 -0.25
N GLY A 550 -30.31 5.10 -0.91
CA GLY A 550 -29.42 6.24 -1.14
C GLY A 550 -29.08 6.93 0.17
N VAL A 551 -30.11 7.27 0.96
CA VAL A 551 -29.94 7.81 2.32
C VAL A 551 -30.81 7.04 3.30
N ALA A 552 -30.20 6.48 4.34
CA ALA A 552 -30.88 5.96 5.51
C ALA A 552 -30.85 6.97 6.67
N VAL A 553 -31.99 7.22 7.28
CA VAL A 553 -32.13 8.03 8.50
C VAL A 553 -32.66 7.13 9.59
N GLU A 554 -31.82 6.80 10.54
CA GLU A 554 -32.07 5.81 11.55
C GLU A 554 -32.26 6.41 12.94
N ASN A 555 -32.97 5.67 13.79
CA ASN A 555 -33.03 5.98 15.22
C ASN A 555 -33.60 7.39 15.47
N SER A 556 -33.20 8.08 16.54
CA SER A 556 -33.65 9.46 16.81
C SER A 556 -32.99 10.54 15.93
N CYS A 557 -32.50 10.20 14.74
CA CYS A 557 -31.77 11.14 13.88
C CYS A 557 -32.74 12.11 13.20
N SER A 558 -32.32 13.37 13.04
CA SER A 558 -33.11 14.41 12.37
C SER A 558 -32.29 15.09 11.28
N ALA A 559 -32.36 14.58 10.06
CA ALA A 559 -31.56 15.03 8.93
C ALA A 559 -32.23 16.16 8.12
N LEU A 560 -31.40 17.04 7.55
CA LEU A 560 -31.81 18.03 6.54
C LEU A 560 -31.16 17.67 5.20
N LEU A 561 -31.97 17.41 4.19
CA LEU A 561 -31.55 17.11 2.82
C LEU A 561 -31.99 18.27 1.92
N VAL A 562 -31.02 18.99 1.35
CA VAL A 562 -31.24 20.14 0.47
C VAL A 562 -30.57 19.90 -0.88
N ASN A 563 -31.29 20.08 -1.99
CA ASN A 563 -30.71 20.02 -3.33
C ASN A 563 -29.99 18.69 -3.62
N ASN A 564 -30.40 17.54 -3.09
CA ASN A 564 -29.73 16.28 -3.42
C ASN A 564 -30.40 15.61 -4.62
N THR A 565 -29.62 14.92 -5.45
CA THR A 565 -30.13 14.05 -6.52
C THR A 565 -29.89 12.61 -6.13
N ILE A 566 -30.95 11.82 -5.92
CA ILE A 566 -30.90 10.41 -5.51
C ILE A 566 -31.57 9.55 -6.57
N VAL A 567 -30.82 8.69 -7.25
CA VAL A 567 -31.30 7.99 -8.46
C VAL A 567 -30.98 6.50 -8.45
N GLY A 568 -31.93 5.64 -8.83
CA GLY A 568 -31.66 4.21 -9.05
C GLY A 568 -31.38 3.38 -7.79
N CYS A 569 -31.44 3.99 -6.60
CA CYS A 569 -31.22 3.27 -5.34
C CYS A 569 -32.41 2.37 -4.98
N GLY A 570 -32.18 1.27 -4.25
CA GLY A 570 -33.26 0.37 -3.81
C GLY A 570 -34.38 1.09 -3.04
N ARG A 571 -33.98 2.10 -2.25
CA ARG A 571 -34.83 3.16 -1.71
C ARG A 571 -34.18 4.51 -1.93
N GLY A 572 -34.94 5.56 -2.25
CA GLY A 572 -34.38 6.91 -2.27
C GLY A 572 -33.97 7.36 -0.87
N VAL A 573 -34.97 7.55 0.00
CA VAL A 573 -34.76 7.84 1.44
C VAL A 573 -35.49 6.82 2.31
N ARG A 574 -34.77 6.20 3.25
CA ARG A 574 -35.28 5.17 4.16
C ARG A 574 -35.24 5.66 5.60
N LEU A 575 -36.39 5.82 6.26
CA LEU A 575 -36.49 6.25 7.65
C LEU A 575 -36.98 5.10 8.55
N PHE A 576 -36.19 4.72 9.55
CA PHE A 576 -36.52 3.59 10.43
C PHE A 576 -35.74 3.58 11.75
N ASP A 577 -35.93 2.54 12.57
CA ASP A 577 -35.11 2.25 13.75
C ASP A 577 -34.42 0.89 13.54
N LEU A 578 -33.08 0.85 13.62
CA LEU A 578 -32.32 -0.40 13.43
C LEU A 578 -32.39 -1.33 14.66
N GLY A 579 -32.81 -0.84 15.82
CA GLY A 579 -32.97 -1.68 17.02
C GLY A 579 -31.71 -1.88 17.85
N ARG A 580 -30.60 -1.16 17.57
CA ARG A 580 -29.31 -1.29 18.28
C ARG A 580 -29.26 -0.45 19.58
N TRP A 581 -30.23 -0.62 20.48
CA TRP A 581 -30.40 0.23 21.67
C TRP A 581 -29.50 -0.11 22.87
N GLY A 582 -28.90 -1.31 22.87
CA GLY A 582 -27.99 -1.76 23.91
C GLY A 582 -26.51 -1.72 23.47
N PRO A 583 -25.59 -2.17 24.33
CA PRO A 583 -24.18 -2.28 23.99
C PRO A 583 -23.95 -3.15 22.74
N PRO A 584 -22.91 -2.87 21.93
CA PRO A 584 -21.94 -1.78 22.12
C PRO A 584 -22.45 -0.39 21.71
N TYR A 585 -23.43 -0.31 20.79
CA TYR A 585 -23.81 0.94 20.12
C TYR A 585 -24.62 1.92 20.99
N ASN A 586 -25.48 1.41 21.87
CA ASN A 586 -26.33 2.20 22.77
C ASN A 586 -27.13 3.31 22.04
N LEU A 587 -27.64 3.02 20.84
CA LEU A 587 -28.34 4.04 20.03
C LEU A 587 -29.69 4.42 20.66
N PRO A 588 -30.03 5.73 20.69
CA PRO A 588 -31.32 6.16 21.20
C PRO A 588 -32.47 5.60 20.33
N PRO A 589 -33.46 4.91 20.91
CA PRO A 589 -34.60 4.37 20.16
C PRO A 589 -35.45 5.49 19.57
N GLY A 590 -36.06 5.26 18.41
CA GLY A 590 -36.87 6.24 17.68
C GLY A 590 -36.88 5.97 16.18
N GLY A 591 -37.90 6.41 15.46
CA GLY A 591 -37.83 6.44 14.00
C GLY A 591 -37.11 7.69 13.50
N GLY A 592 -36.42 7.59 12.36
CA GLY A 592 -35.71 8.70 11.76
C GLY A 592 -36.64 9.84 11.33
N THR A 593 -36.12 11.07 11.33
CA THR A 593 -36.80 12.27 10.84
C THR A 593 -36.01 12.93 9.72
N ALA A 594 -36.65 13.31 8.62
CA ALA A 594 -36.00 14.03 7.53
C ALA A 594 -36.83 15.23 7.04
N THR A 595 -36.13 16.34 6.74
CA THR A 595 -36.68 17.43 5.93
C THR A 595 -36.01 17.37 4.57
N VAL A 596 -36.80 17.19 3.51
CA VAL A 596 -36.34 17.06 2.13
C VAL A 596 -36.81 18.29 1.36
N VAL A 597 -35.87 19.09 0.88
CA VAL A 597 -36.13 20.35 0.19
C VAL A 597 -35.34 20.40 -1.11
N ASN A 598 -36.01 20.75 -2.20
CA ASN A 598 -35.34 20.98 -3.49
C ASN A 598 -34.56 19.76 -4.03
N CYS A 599 -34.92 18.54 -3.60
CA CYS A 599 -34.27 17.32 -4.04
C CYS A 599 -34.95 16.73 -5.28
N VAL A 600 -34.21 15.87 -6.00
CA VAL A 600 -34.76 14.98 -7.03
C VAL A 600 -34.56 13.54 -6.56
N ILE A 601 -35.64 12.77 -6.42
CA ILE A 601 -35.60 11.34 -6.05
C ILE A 601 -36.33 10.56 -7.14
N TRP A 602 -35.57 9.80 -7.94
CA TRP A 602 -36.05 9.24 -9.20
C TRP A 602 -35.52 7.82 -9.47
N ASP A 603 -36.27 7.02 -10.23
CA ASP A 603 -35.93 5.63 -10.61
C ASP A 603 -35.60 4.71 -9.41
N CYS A 604 -36.08 5.08 -8.22
CA CYS A 604 -35.97 4.24 -7.02
C CYS A 604 -37.22 3.35 -6.92
N PRO A 605 -37.11 2.01 -6.80
CA PRO A 605 -38.27 1.13 -6.65
C PRO A 605 -39.20 1.52 -5.48
N GLN A 606 -38.63 2.16 -4.46
CA GLN A 606 -39.36 2.86 -3.41
C GLN A 606 -38.72 4.24 -3.19
N THR A 607 -39.42 5.34 -3.53
CA THR A 607 -38.85 6.69 -3.41
C THR A 607 -38.54 7.08 -1.96
N ILE A 608 -39.54 6.99 -1.08
CA ILE A 608 -39.36 7.23 0.36
C ILE A 608 -40.11 6.15 1.15
N THR A 609 -39.47 5.60 2.17
CA THR A 609 -40.08 4.60 3.08
C THR A 609 -39.96 5.01 4.53
N LEU A 610 -41.04 4.83 5.30
CA LEU A 610 -41.11 5.14 6.72
C LEU A 610 -41.59 3.92 7.51
N ALA A 611 -40.84 3.52 8.52
CA ALA A 611 -41.21 2.45 9.45
C ALA A 611 -41.23 2.96 10.90
N ASP A 612 -42.21 2.50 11.68
CA ASP A 612 -42.23 2.77 13.12
C ASP A 612 -41.14 1.93 13.82
N SER A 613 -40.47 2.52 14.82
CA SER A 613 -39.61 1.79 15.75
C SER A 613 -40.36 0.64 16.41
N SER A 614 -39.69 -0.50 16.56
CA SER A 614 -40.22 -1.63 17.33
C SER A 614 -40.16 -1.39 18.85
N ASN A 615 -39.45 -0.36 19.32
CA ASN A 615 -39.32 -0.04 20.73
C ASN A 615 -40.66 0.45 21.30
N THR A 616 -41.23 -0.28 22.27
CA THR A 616 -42.51 0.10 22.89
C THR A 616 -42.38 0.97 24.14
N GLU A 617 -41.15 1.30 24.56
CA GLU A 617 -40.87 2.10 25.76
C GLU A 617 -40.87 3.60 25.48
N ILE A 618 -40.70 4.00 24.21
CA ILE A 618 -40.81 5.39 23.76
C ILE A 618 -42.23 5.74 23.32
N VAL A 619 -42.60 7.01 23.52
CA VAL A 619 -43.96 7.50 23.21
C VAL A 619 -44.17 7.63 21.71
N ASP A 620 -43.24 8.29 21.03
CA ASP A 620 -43.24 8.44 19.59
C ASP A 620 -42.28 7.45 18.96
N ARG A 621 -42.84 6.49 18.24
CA ARG A 621 -42.10 5.46 17.51
C ARG A 621 -42.12 5.76 16.01
N GLY A 622 -42.82 6.81 15.59
CA GLY A 622 -42.95 7.14 14.18
C GLY A 622 -41.61 7.55 13.57
N SER A 623 -41.47 7.26 12.28
CA SER A 623 -40.54 8.00 11.42
C SER A 623 -41.30 9.18 10.80
N HIS A 624 -40.62 10.29 10.52
CA HIS A 624 -41.30 11.51 10.06
C HIS A 624 -40.58 12.15 8.88
N VAL A 625 -41.31 12.47 7.82
CA VAL A 625 -40.73 13.19 6.68
C VAL A 625 -41.54 14.43 6.33
N THR A 626 -40.85 15.54 6.08
CA THR A 626 -41.40 16.73 5.44
C THR A 626 -40.76 16.87 4.07
N VAL A 627 -41.56 16.99 3.01
CA VAL A 627 -41.08 17.14 1.64
C VAL A 627 -41.64 18.42 1.04
N SER A 628 -40.79 19.29 0.51
CA SER A 628 -41.20 20.52 -0.18
C SER A 628 -40.28 20.84 -1.35
N TYR A 629 -40.82 21.48 -2.38
CA TYR A 629 -40.10 21.91 -3.57
C TYR A 629 -39.24 20.81 -4.21
N SER A 630 -39.62 19.54 -4.08
CA SER A 630 -38.82 18.40 -4.56
C SER A 630 -39.54 17.66 -5.69
N ASP A 631 -38.79 17.05 -6.58
CA ASP A 631 -39.31 16.13 -7.58
C ASP A 631 -39.20 14.69 -7.05
N ILE A 632 -40.35 14.05 -6.87
CA ILE A 632 -40.45 12.72 -6.28
C ILE A 632 -41.26 11.85 -7.24
N GLU A 633 -40.64 10.81 -7.78
CA GLU A 633 -41.31 9.89 -8.71
C GLU A 633 -42.57 9.28 -8.08
N GLY A 634 -43.70 9.40 -8.78
CA GLY A 634 -45.02 8.95 -8.33
C GLY A 634 -45.64 9.80 -7.22
N GLY A 635 -45.02 10.95 -6.89
CA GLY A 635 -45.49 11.96 -5.96
C GLY A 635 -45.78 11.44 -4.55
N ARG A 636 -46.68 12.12 -3.85
CA ARG A 636 -47.06 11.77 -2.45
C ARG A 636 -47.50 10.31 -2.30
N THR A 637 -48.15 9.74 -3.33
CA THR A 637 -48.70 8.39 -3.29
C THR A 637 -47.66 7.28 -3.35
N ALA A 638 -46.44 7.57 -3.82
CA ALA A 638 -45.34 6.62 -3.86
C ALA A 638 -44.66 6.44 -2.48
N ILE A 639 -44.84 7.38 -1.55
CA ILE A 639 -44.27 7.29 -0.21
C ILE A 639 -44.92 6.13 0.56
N SER A 640 -44.10 5.15 0.94
CA SER A 640 -44.54 3.95 1.64
C SER A 640 -44.42 4.14 3.15
N VAL A 641 -45.53 4.03 3.88
CA VAL A 641 -45.58 4.11 5.34
C VAL A 641 -46.05 2.77 5.90
N SER A 642 -45.18 2.05 6.61
CA SER A 642 -45.49 0.72 7.15
C SER A 642 -45.94 0.72 8.62
N GLY A 643 -46.06 1.90 9.23
CA GLY A 643 -46.44 2.11 10.64
C GLY A 643 -47.67 2.99 10.84
N SER A 644 -48.13 3.10 12.08
CA SER A 644 -49.32 3.90 12.46
C SER A 644 -48.97 5.23 13.12
N GLN A 645 -47.71 5.41 13.53
CA GLN A 645 -47.22 6.64 14.16
C GLN A 645 -46.40 7.51 13.21
N SER A 646 -45.84 6.90 12.15
CA SER A 646 -45.10 7.62 11.12
C SER A 646 -45.95 8.65 10.37
N THR A 647 -45.37 9.80 10.02
CA THR A 647 -46.10 10.88 9.33
C THR A 647 -45.38 11.42 8.11
N VAL A 648 -46.18 11.85 7.13
CA VAL A 648 -45.71 12.50 5.90
C VAL A 648 -46.37 13.88 5.80
N VAL A 649 -45.55 14.93 5.88
CA VAL A 649 -45.93 16.30 5.59
C VAL A 649 -45.53 16.60 4.14
N TRP A 650 -46.54 16.74 3.29
CA TRP A 650 -46.34 17.14 1.89
C TRP A 650 -46.53 18.65 1.79
N GLY A 651 -45.42 19.37 1.75
CA GLY A 651 -45.38 20.81 1.59
C GLY A 651 -45.63 21.27 0.16
N ASP A 652 -45.38 22.55 -0.06
CA ASP A 652 -45.60 23.22 -1.33
C ASP A 652 -44.53 22.85 -2.37
N GLY A 653 -44.84 23.11 -3.65
CA GLY A 653 -43.86 23.10 -4.74
C GLY A 653 -43.33 21.73 -5.18
N ASN A 654 -43.78 20.62 -4.58
CA ASN A 654 -43.39 19.30 -5.03
C ASN A 654 -43.98 18.96 -6.40
N ILE A 655 -43.19 18.28 -7.24
CA ILE A 655 -43.59 17.82 -8.57
C ILE A 655 -43.37 16.29 -8.71
N ASP A 656 -43.90 15.75 -9.79
CA ASP A 656 -43.76 14.36 -10.22
C ASP A 656 -43.69 14.39 -11.75
N GLY A 657 -42.50 14.60 -12.28
CA GLY A 657 -42.27 14.71 -13.71
C GLY A 657 -40.85 14.35 -14.05
N ASP A 658 -40.67 13.55 -15.11
CA ASP A 658 -39.37 13.08 -15.58
C ASP A 658 -38.29 14.18 -15.50
N PRO A 659 -37.24 14.02 -14.68
CA PRO A 659 -36.19 15.00 -14.51
C PRO A 659 -35.46 15.32 -15.82
N LEU A 660 -35.55 14.47 -16.84
CA LEU A 660 -34.82 14.59 -18.09
C LEU A 660 -33.33 14.76 -17.85
N PHE A 661 -32.71 13.80 -17.16
CA PHE A 661 -31.26 13.74 -17.01
C PHE A 661 -30.57 13.58 -18.37
N ALA A 662 -29.40 14.20 -18.51
CA ALA A 662 -28.63 14.20 -19.75
C ALA A 662 -28.22 12.79 -20.20
N ASP A 663 -27.62 12.01 -19.31
CA ASP A 663 -27.21 10.64 -19.55
C ASP A 663 -27.07 9.86 -18.23
N ALA A 664 -28.21 9.54 -17.61
CA ALA A 664 -28.26 8.81 -16.35
C ALA A 664 -27.53 7.44 -16.40
N ALA A 665 -27.47 6.80 -17.58
CA ALA A 665 -26.79 5.52 -17.74
C ALA A 665 -25.26 5.61 -17.59
N ASN A 666 -24.69 6.80 -17.75
CA ASN A 666 -23.28 7.10 -17.55
C ASN A 666 -23.06 8.09 -16.39
N ALA A 667 -24.02 8.17 -15.45
CA ALA A 667 -23.98 9.03 -14.27
C ALA A 667 -23.92 10.55 -14.55
N ASP A 668 -24.39 11.02 -15.72
CA ASP A 668 -24.61 12.44 -15.97
C ASP A 668 -26.06 12.84 -15.60
N PHE A 669 -26.21 13.32 -14.36
CA PHE A 669 -27.49 13.77 -13.80
C PHE A 669 -27.74 15.26 -13.97
N HIS A 670 -27.02 15.96 -14.86
CA HIS A 670 -27.40 17.32 -15.22
C HIS A 670 -28.76 17.32 -15.93
N LEU A 671 -29.57 18.33 -15.64
CA LEU A 671 -30.91 18.48 -16.22
C LEU A 671 -30.79 18.91 -17.70
N CYS A 672 -31.50 18.26 -18.61
CA CYS A 672 -31.53 18.70 -20.01
C CYS A 672 -32.06 20.13 -20.14
N SER A 673 -31.48 20.94 -21.03
CA SER A 673 -31.92 22.30 -21.31
C SER A 673 -31.71 22.72 -22.77
N GLN A 674 -32.78 23.27 -23.37
CA GLN A 674 -32.73 23.91 -24.69
C GLN A 674 -31.85 25.17 -24.71
N SER A 675 -31.65 25.81 -23.56
CA SER A 675 -30.78 26.99 -23.40
C SER A 675 -29.33 26.61 -23.10
N GLY A 676 -29.12 25.41 -22.55
CA GLY A 676 -27.81 24.78 -22.34
C GLY A 676 -27.71 24.09 -20.98
N ARG A 677 -27.35 22.81 -20.97
CA ARG A 677 -26.85 22.08 -19.78
C ARG A 677 -25.32 22.11 -19.74
N TRP A 678 -24.74 21.94 -18.55
CA TRP A 678 -23.30 21.72 -18.42
C TRP A 678 -22.97 20.28 -18.83
N ASP A 679 -21.92 20.12 -19.63
CA ASP A 679 -21.33 18.83 -19.97
C ASP A 679 -19.95 18.74 -19.32
N PRO A 680 -19.77 17.87 -18.32
CA PRO A 680 -18.54 17.82 -17.55
C PRO A 680 -17.37 17.18 -18.33
N ASP A 681 -17.64 16.38 -19.36
CA ASP A 681 -16.60 15.77 -20.21
C ASP A 681 -16.06 16.78 -21.22
N GLU A 682 -16.95 17.57 -21.85
CA GLU A 682 -16.57 18.61 -22.80
C GLU A 682 -16.15 19.93 -22.12
N GLN A 683 -16.45 20.08 -20.82
CA GLN A 683 -16.32 21.33 -20.07
C GLN A 683 -17.01 22.50 -20.81
N ALA A 684 -18.20 22.24 -21.35
CA ALA A 684 -18.91 23.14 -22.26
C ALA A 684 -20.43 23.12 -22.01
N TRP A 685 -21.13 24.10 -22.61
CA TRP A 685 -22.59 24.16 -22.57
C TRP A 685 -23.18 23.48 -23.80
N VAL A 686 -23.96 22.42 -23.60
CA VAL A 686 -24.62 21.63 -24.65
C VAL A 686 -26.12 21.94 -24.66
N ARG A 687 -26.73 22.10 -25.83
CA ARG A 687 -28.17 22.33 -25.96
C ARG A 687 -28.90 21.03 -26.24
N ASP A 688 -29.96 20.78 -25.50
CA ASP A 688 -30.80 19.61 -25.65
C ASP A 688 -32.09 19.94 -26.41
N ASP A 689 -32.81 18.90 -26.84
CA ASP A 689 -34.08 19.06 -27.58
C ASP A 689 -35.25 19.48 -26.68
N SER A 690 -35.13 19.28 -25.37
CA SER A 690 -36.14 19.57 -24.34
C SER A 690 -35.51 20.14 -23.08
N SER A 691 -36.30 20.87 -22.30
CA SER A 691 -35.89 21.34 -20.98
C SER A 691 -36.60 20.54 -19.90
N SER A 692 -35.83 20.17 -18.87
CA SER A 692 -36.32 19.51 -17.66
C SER A 692 -37.41 20.34 -16.95
N PRO A 693 -38.44 19.70 -16.37
CA PRO A 693 -39.40 20.36 -15.49
C PRO A 693 -38.79 20.79 -14.15
N CYS A 694 -37.58 20.31 -13.81
CA CYS A 694 -36.87 20.64 -12.57
C CYS A 694 -36.07 21.96 -12.65
N ILE A 695 -35.97 22.56 -13.85
CA ILE A 695 -35.36 23.87 -14.05
C ILE A 695 -36.32 24.96 -13.56
N ASP A 696 -35.81 25.94 -12.80
CA ASP A 696 -36.58 27.02 -12.16
C ASP A 696 -37.74 26.53 -11.26
N ALA A 697 -37.62 25.31 -10.72
CA ALA A 697 -38.70 24.65 -10.01
C ALA A 697 -38.54 24.62 -8.49
N GLY A 698 -37.36 24.99 -7.98
CA GLY A 698 -37.02 24.92 -6.56
C GLY A 698 -37.71 25.91 -5.66
N ASN A 699 -37.30 25.99 -4.40
CA ASN A 699 -37.89 26.91 -3.43
C ASN A 699 -37.69 28.36 -3.88
N PRO A 700 -38.75 29.16 -4.11
CA PRO A 700 -38.62 30.54 -4.58
C PRO A 700 -37.97 31.49 -3.56
N ASP A 701 -37.88 31.08 -2.29
CA ASP A 701 -37.22 31.86 -1.23
C ASP A 701 -35.71 31.54 -1.10
N ASP A 702 -35.23 30.47 -1.74
CA ASP A 702 -33.81 30.11 -1.72
C ASP A 702 -33.00 31.02 -2.65
N LEU A 703 -31.74 31.25 -2.29
CA LEU A 703 -30.82 32.00 -3.14
C LEU A 703 -30.50 31.17 -4.39
N ILE A 704 -30.56 31.80 -5.56
CA ILE A 704 -30.15 31.19 -6.84
C ILE A 704 -28.65 30.84 -6.91
N GLY A 705 -27.85 31.21 -5.90
CA GLY A 705 -26.43 30.90 -5.84
C GLY A 705 -25.66 31.33 -7.10
N GLU A 706 -24.88 30.41 -7.63
CA GLU A 706 -23.99 30.60 -8.79
C GLU A 706 -24.63 30.14 -10.12
N GLU A 707 -25.96 29.97 -10.18
CA GLU A 707 -26.62 29.50 -11.40
C GLU A 707 -26.41 30.45 -12.59
N PRO A 708 -25.93 29.94 -13.75
CA PRO A 708 -25.54 30.77 -14.87
C PRO A 708 -26.75 31.28 -15.66
N ALA A 709 -26.67 32.53 -16.15
CA ALA A 709 -27.73 33.10 -16.96
C ALA A 709 -27.90 32.40 -18.33
N PRO A 710 -29.14 32.31 -18.87
CA PRO A 710 -30.41 32.62 -18.18
C PRO A 710 -30.73 31.60 -17.07
N ASN A 711 -31.24 32.06 -15.93
CA ASN A 711 -31.46 31.25 -14.71
C ASN A 711 -32.82 31.50 -14.02
N GLY A 712 -33.78 32.12 -14.75
CA GLY A 712 -35.18 32.21 -14.32
C GLY A 712 -35.46 33.02 -13.04
N SER A 713 -34.41 33.50 -12.35
CA SER A 713 -34.46 34.03 -10.98
C SER A 713 -35.06 33.06 -9.95
N ARG A 714 -34.95 31.75 -10.19
CA ARG A 714 -35.42 30.70 -9.29
C ARG A 714 -34.51 29.49 -9.40
N ILE A 715 -34.07 28.96 -8.25
CA ILE A 715 -33.12 27.85 -8.21
C ILE A 715 -33.70 26.59 -8.88
N ASN A 716 -32.85 25.83 -9.57
CA ASN A 716 -33.17 24.50 -10.07
C ASN A 716 -33.26 23.48 -8.91
N MET A 717 -34.02 22.40 -9.10
CA MET A 717 -34.01 21.26 -8.17
C MET A 717 -32.79 20.35 -8.40
N GLY A 718 -32.38 19.63 -7.36
CA GLY A 718 -31.32 18.61 -7.41
C GLY A 718 -29.90 19.13 -7.18
N ALA A 719 -28.93 18.22 -7.28
CA ALA A 719 -27.51 18.38 -6.90
C ALA A 719 -26.84 19.64 -7.45
N TYR A 720 -27.17 19.99 -8.69
CA TYR A 720 -26.55 21.11 -9.38
C TYR A 720 -27.29 22.44 -9.15
N GLY A 721 -28.47 22.43 -8.53
CA GLY A 721 -29.20 23.65 -8.19
C GLY A 721 -28.38 24.59 -7.30
N GLY A 722 -28.34 25.87 -7.66
CA GLY A 722 -27.56 26.88 -6.96
C GLY A 722 -26.06 26.88 -7.28
N THR A 723 -25.59 25.99 -8.16
CA THR A 723 -24.17 25.85 -8.53
C THR A 723 -23.85 26.47 -9.88
N SER A 724 -22.56 26.64 -10.17
CA SER A 724 -22.06 27.11 -11.47
C SER A 724 -22.30 26.12 -12.62
N GLN A 725 -22.68 24.87 -12.32
CA GLN A 725 -22.98 23.81 -13.29
C GLN A 725 -24.48 23.61 -13.53
N ALA A 726 -25.34 24.41 -12.87
CA ALA A 726 -26.78 24.32 -13.06
C ALA A 726 -27.20 24.59 -14.52
N SER A 727 -28.13 23.78 -15.03
CA SER A 727 -28.68 23.96 -16.37
C SER A 727 -29.43 25.27 -16.52
N LYS A 728 -29.28 25.91 -17.69
CA LYS A 728 -29.84 27.23 -17.95
C LYS A 728 -31.35 27.18 -18.19
N SER A 729 -32.06 28.23 -17.80
CA SER A 729 -33.51 28.36 -18.01
C SER A 729 -33.88 28.43 -19.49
N PRO A 730 -34.95 27.72 -19.91
CA PRO A 730 -35.52 27.88 -21.24
C PRO A 730 -35.98 29.34 -21.48
N GLN A 731 -35.89 29.81 -22.73
CA GLN A 731 -36.32 31.16 -23.13
C GLN A 731 -37.80 31.28 -23.45
#